data_AF-A0A6C0K326-F1
#
_entry.id   AF-A0A6C0K326-F1
#
_cell.length_a   1.000
_cell.length_b   1.000
_cell.length_c   1.000
_cell.angle_alpha   90.00
_cell.angle_beta   90.00
_cell.angle_gamma   90.00
#
_symmetry.space_group_name_H-M   'P 1'
#
loop_
_entity.id
_entity.type
_entity.pdbx_description
1 polymer ?
#
loop_
_entity_poly.entity_id
_entity_poly.type
_entity_poly.pdbx_seq_one_letter_code
_entity_poly.pdbx_strand_id
1 'polypeptide(L)'
;MLTRNPTTGGTIRLIRSDSSVWKNQKTLVWMKQSPDKTSEANRWLRWDIAIEGVAEDLLTWNPSIIVIKESTEDVMKFLGTQQAKDTRFLLLSSKVAESIGDSQFKKFGLGNIMCLEEFTSMYPFLGSDWDGSTEDALICASIVFRYQRLIGVSPGHSRLSDVILNPIELRLIGSSDADAKPPEPLVLIQQYYKPKETARAKEIDKCLKQNLENPLIDKLYLFSESMDYKLPKSDKLVLIHKKDRITYADCIQLVQERIGKGHIVAFANADIYLDLTWRFVWTTDLHDICMALLRWEDGPEPTLYGPRSDSQDTWVLHTDSILERKWNLEPFKIQFGTAGCDNAILPEFLRQKFRIVNPAMTLRTLHVHATQIRHYDPTNIVDRPIYMYVDPTGIHELNPIVAWDSWAPNTVKHVPLDRPLRATTAKTLGIFCSQINRDPSFSWSVDGTNTYCAPVDQDHEIQMEGGAFVSPHGLVYRHTGLCVGKTEKQKELWSENQISHLMPAQHTASMMAFPLDPTWVEEASLYTLYYLSRVIKQHQLTPEASFWCKQSTELLAAFKLFNWKKPRGHLLHFSEQSQAFADKVVGRTAHTVRLFPDDIEALRTNLFESFWVPTISETAPLVIVVDEKQLTETLVAELSELYKKRHEVRILHIDDDAYVWAKALSGASRVILSSSVKNLKPSWAWLWLAPKGCKVLELQEEREPSDSLVHLCAAADMEWTLLQYPRATPDGLKKIILREVAKWFQVNTALVLPLVVVPPKSMKFGFFGHKGDSFRELIDMWAEKGYIEKKEDPIATQCWLEGVGKTLLYDRPTWEWLEKSSEAEQNYKVCLAGNPAASEKPNTQPWIFWPRQPRLVERLAASTLEKGFNDRSDLLVFYGRVENDKQGAYRQDISGWQELCTKFSMPIGSKEPYALGPEEYLLALQGAKYGLCLRGYGPKCNREIELLAMGTVPLVTPGVDYSGYAEPLIDGVHVICVSNAEDARVKMADISESMWITMSKAGYEWWKRNASAEGSWQRTHTFI
;
A
#
# COMPACT_ATOMS: atom_id res chain seq x y z
N MET A 1 -18.59 -19.81 7.78
CA MET A 1 -19.93 -19.20 7.75
C MET A 1 -20.91 -20.08 8.54
N LEU A 2 -21.97 -19.53 9.15
CA LEU A 2 -23.03 -20.32 9.80
C LEU A 2 -24.30 -20.29 8.95
N THR A 3 -25.00 -21.41 8.84
CA THR A 3 -26.27 -21.57 8.12
C THR A 3 -27.20 -22.54 8.86
N ARG A 4 -28.36 -22.92 8.29
CA ARG A 4 -29.30 -23.89 8.87
C ARG A 4 -29.54 -25.09 7.95
N ASN A 5 -29.72 -26.26 8.55
CA ASN A 5 -30.12 -27.47 7.84
C ASN A 5 -31.54 -27.26 7.26
N PRO A 6 -31.77 -27.51 5.95
CA PRO A 6 -33.08 -27.31 5.35
C PRO A 6 -34.15 -28.29 5.85
N THR A 7 -33.76 -29.45 6.35
CA THR A 7 -34.65 -30.50 6.87
C THR A 7 -34.85 -30.37 8.38
N THR A 8 -33.78 -30.17 9.15
CA THR A 8 -33.85 -30.19 10.63
C THR A 8 -33.89 -28.81 11.27
N GLY A 9 -33.59 -27.73 10.52
CA GLY A 9 -33.52 -26.35 11.02
C GLY A 9 -32.34 -26.08 11.97
N GLY A 10 -31.54 -27.11 12.28
CA GLY A 10 -30.36 -27.03 13.15
C GLY A 10 -29.23 -26.19 12.57
N THR A 11 -28.38 -25.65 13.42
CA THR A 11 -27.24 -24.82 12.99
C THR A 11 -26.16 -25.67 12.32
N ILE A 12 -25.74 -25.24 11.14
CA ILE A 12 -24.65 -25.85 10.36
C ILE A 12 -23.49 -24.86 10.23
N ARG A 13 -22.26 -25.36 10.34
CA ARG A 13 -21.04 -24.61 10.00
C ARG A 13 -20.52 -24.97 8.61
N LEU A 14 -20.29 -23.96 7.77
CA LEU A 14 -19.65 -24.10 6.47
C LEU A 14 -18.18 -23.68 6.56
N ILE A 15 -17.29 -24.54 6.08
CA ILE A 15 -15.85 -24.33 5.94
C ILE A 15 -15.55 -24.32 4.44
N ARG A 16 -14.63 -23.46 3.99
CA ARG A 16 -14.15 -23.43 2.61
C ARG A 16 -12.62 -23.55 2.62
N SER A 17 -12.07 -24.24 1.64
CA SER A 17 -10.63 -24.44 1.47
C SER A 17 -10.23 -24.30 0.01
N ASP A 18 -9.13 -23.61 -0.24
CA ASP A 18 -8.42 -23.47 -1.51
C ASP A 18 -7.11 -24.29 -1.53
N SER A 19 -7.00 -25.27 -0.62
CA SER A 19 -5.81 -26.13 -0.51
C SER A 19 -5.49 -26.83 -1.84
N SER A 20 -4.23 -26.75 -2.26
CA SER A 20 -3.74 -27.30 -3.51
C SER A 20 -2.64 -28.34 -3.33
N VAL A 21 -2.26 -28.97 -4.43
CA VAL A 21 -1.15 -29.93 -4.55
C VAL A 21 -0.22 -29.52 -5.67
N TRP A 22 1.00 -30.05 -5.62
CA TRP A 22 2.04 -29.78 -6.61
C TRP A 22 2.81 -31.04 -6.97
N LYS A 23 3.55 -30.98 -8.07
CA LYS A 23 4.38 -32.08 -8.56
C LYS A 23 5.67 -32.20 -7.74
N ASN A 24 5.63 -32.99 -6.67
CA ASN A 24 6.80 -33.31 -5.84
C ASN A 24 7.34 -34.74 -6.05
N GLN A 25 6.71 -35.51 -6.95
CA GLN A 25 7.11 -36.88 -7.32
C GLN A 25 7.22 -37.04 -8.85
N LYS A 26 7.42 -35.93 -9.60
CA LYS A 26 7.59 -36.00 -11.06
C LYS A 26 8.84 -36.83 -11.36
N THR A 27 8.65 -37.93 -12.08
CA THR A 27 9.67 -38.96 -12.25
C THR A 27 10.02 -39.15 -13.71
N LEU A 28 11.32 -39.18 -14.01
CA LEU A 28 11.90 -39.56 -15.28
C LEU A 28 12.58 -40.93 -15.12
N VAL A 29 12.39 -41.81 -16.10
CA VAL A 29 12.98 -43.16 -16.09
C VAL A 29 13.89 -43.32 -17.29
N TRP A 30 15.18 -43.54 -17.06
CA TRP A 30 16.10 -43.94 -18.12
C TRP A 30 15.95 -45.43 -18.42
N MET A 31 15.31 -45.74 -19.55
CA MET A 31 15.08 -47.11 -20.00
C MET A 31 16.24 -47.56 -20.91
N LYS A 32 17.14 -48.37 -20.36
CA LYS A 32 18.32 -48.90 -21.09
C LYS A 32 18.01 -50.13 -21.93
N GLN A 33 16.97 -50.87 -21.56
CA GLN A 33 16.53 -52.08 -22.23
C GLN A 33 15.01 -52.19 -22.10
N SER A 34 14.35 -52.73 -23.12
CA SER A 34 12.91 -52.98 -23.09
C SER A 34 12.63 -54.13 -22.11
N PRO A 35 11.89 -53.89 -21.00
CA PRO A 35 11.50 -54.98 -20.12
C PRO A 35 10.45 -55.86 -20.80
N ASP A 36 10.33 -57.12 -20.37
CA ASP A 36 9.26 -58.00 -20.82
C ASP A 36 7.90 -57.32 -20.56
N LYS A 37 7.05 -57.26 -21.59
CA LYS A 37 5.73 -56.58 -21.56
C LYS A 37 4.74 -57.32 -20.68
N THR A 38 4.96 -57.26 -19.37
CA THR A 38 4.05 -57.71 -18.32
C THR A 38 3.11 -56.58 -17.91
N SER A 39 1.99 -56.90 -17.26
CA SER A 39 1.09 -55.88 -16.70
C SER A 39 1.81 -54.96 -15.71
N GLU A 40 2.77 -55.51 -14.96
CA GLU A 40 3.59 -54.75 -14.03
C GLU A 40 4.58 -53.82 -14.74
N ALA A 41 5.27 -54.30 -15.77
CA ALA A 41 6.21 -53.47 -16.54
C ALA A 41 5.50 -52.33 -17.28
N ASN A 42 4.27 -52.54 -17.78
CA ASN A 42 3.51 -51.48 -18.44
C ASN A 42 3.20 -50.29 -17.52
N ARG A 43 3.28 -50.44 -16.18
CA ARG A 43 3.13 -49.31 -15.26
C ARG A 43 4.22 -48.25 -15.41
N TRP A 44 5.39 -48.59 -15.97
CA TRP A 44 6.43 -47.59 -16.30
C TRP A 44 5.93 -46.50 -17.25
N LEU A 45 4.96 -46.80 -18.11
CA LEU A 45 4.30 -45.84 -19.01
C LEU A 45 3.45 -44.79 -18.27
N ARG A 46 3.37 -44.83 -16.93
CA ARG A 46 2.74 -43.80 -16.11
C ARG A 46 3.71 -42.67 -15.76
N TRP A 47 5.02 -42.88 -15.93
CA TRP A 47 6.05 -41.87 -15.80
C TRP A 47 6.64 -41.49 -17.14
N ASP A 48 7.35 -40.36 -17.18
CA ASP A 48 8.05 -39.94 -18.40
C ASP A 48 9.27 -40.85 -18.58
N ILE A 49 9.50 -41.27 -19.84
CA ILE A 49 10.56 -42.22 -20.19
C ILE A 49 11.62 -41.50 -21.01
N ALA A 50 12.88 -41.76 -20.69
CA ALA A 50 14.05 -41.34 -21.44
C ALA A 50 14.79 -42.54 -22.03
N ILE A 51 15.30 -42.41 -23.25
CA ILE A 51 16.15 -43.43 -23.89
C ILE A 51 17.39 -42.81 -24.54
N GLU A 52 18.39 -43.64 -24.80
CA GLU A 52 19.56 -43.30 -25.61
C GLU A 52 19.40 -43.87 -27.02
N GLY A 53 19.64 -43.04 -28.04
CA GLY A 53 19.53 -43.45 -29.44
C GLY A 53 18.08 -43.77 -29.85
N VAL A 54 17.94 -44.57 -30.89
CA VAL A 54 16.64 -44.81 -31.59
C VAL A 54 16.35 -46.30 -31.79
N ALA A 55 16.74 -47.15 -30.83
CA ALA A 55 16.49 -48.58 -30.91
C ALA A 55 14.99 -48.88 -30.99
N GLU A 56 14.57 -49.70 -31.96
CA GLU A 56 13.17 -49.93 -32.30
C GLU A 56 12.34 -50.49 -31.13
N ASP A 57 12.92 -51.40 -30.34
CA ASP A 57 12.27 -52.00 -29.18
C ASP A 57 11.96 -50.97 -28.08
N LEU A 58 12.90 -50.06 -27.82
CA LEU A 58 12.76 -48.96 -26.86
C LEU A 58 11.78 -47.88 -27.36
N LEU A 59 11.76 -47.58 -28.67
CA LEU A 59 10.80 -46.64 -29.25
C LEU A 59 9.34 -47.10 -29.07
N THR A 60 9.07 -48.40 -28.92
CA THR A 60 7.71 -48.90 -28.64
C THR A 60 7.16 -48.48 -27.27
N TRP A 61 8.01 -47.94 -26.38
CA TRP A 61 7.63 -47.41 -25.07
C TRP A 61 7.25 -45.93 -25.10
N ASN A 62 7.20 -45.31 -26.29
CA ASN A 62 6.82 -43.91 -26.47
C ASN A 62 7.62 -42.96 -25.55
N PRO A 63 8.96 -42.92 -25.69
CA PRO A 63 9.81 -42.09 -24.86
C PRO A 63 9.41 -40.62 -24.94
N SER A 64 9.44 -39.94 -23.80
CA SER A 64 9.24 -38.50 -23.71
C SER A 64 10.51 -37.74 -24.06
N ILE A 65 11.67 -38.32 -23.72
CA ILE A 65 12.99 -37.71 -23.96
C ILE A 65 13.87 -38.70 -24.71
N ILE A 66 14.53 -38.27 -25.77
CA ILE A 66 15.51 -39.09 -26.50
C ILE A 66 16.84 -38.35 -26.54
N VAL A 67 17.91 -38.99 -26.07
CA VAL A 67 19.28 -38.45 -26.12
C VAL A 67 20.02 -39.04 -27.32
N ILE A 68 20.53 -38.17 -28.20
CA ILE A 68 21.22 -38.54 -29.44
C ILE A 68 22.57 -37.83 -29.49
N LYS A 69 23.64 -38.60 -29.26
CA LYS A 69 25.02 -38.09 -29.25
C LYS A 69 25.79 -38.37 -30.54
N GLU A 70 25.30 -39.30 -31.35
CA GLU A 70 25.94 -39.74 -32.59
C GLU A 70 24.94 -39.79 -33.74
N SER A 71 25.42 -39.50 -34.94
CA SER A 71 24.61 -39.49 -36.16
C SER A 71 24.77 -40.81 -36.89
N THR A 72 23.70 -41.58 -36.96
CA THR A 72 23.63 -42.86 -37.68
C THR A 72 22.51 -42.83 -38.72
N GLU A 73 22.50 -43.78 -39.66
CA GLU A 73 21.45 -43.87 -40.68
C GLU A 73 20.06 -44.04 -40.05
N ASP A 74 19.94 -44.85 -38.99
CA ASP A 74 18.70 -45.06 -38.25
C ASP A 74 18.22 -43.78 -37.55
N VAL A 75 19.14 -43.00 -36.97
CA VAL A 75 18.82 -41.69 -36.39
C VAL A 75 18.27 -40.75 -37.46
N MET A 76 18.94 -40.65 -38.61
CA MET A 76 18.51 -39.77 -39.70
C MET A 76 17.14 -40.17 -40.28
N LYS A 77 16.85 -41.47 -40.32
CA LYS A 77 15.53 -42.00 -40.69
C LYS A 77 14.48 -41.66 -39.65
N PHE A 78 14.78 -41.87 -38.36
CA PHE A 78 13.87 -41.59 -37.25
C PHE A 78 13.49 -40.10 -37.18
N LEU A 79 14.45 -39.19 -37.32
CA LEU A 79 14.20 -37.74 -37.25
C LEU A 79 13.20 -37.24 -38.32
N GLY A 80 13.04 -37.98 -39.43
CA GLY A 80 12.03 -37.70 -40.45
C GLY A 80 10.62 -38.26 -40.16
N THR A 81 10.43 -38.99 -39.07
CA THR A 81 9.16 -39.65 -38.73
C THR A 81 8.19 -38.75 -37.97
N GLN A 82 6.92 -39.15 -37.95
CA GLN A 82 5.92 -38.50 -37.09
C GLN A 82 6.22 -38.73 -35.60
N GLN A 83 6.75 -39.89 -35.23
CA GLN A 83 7.11 -40.20 -33.85
C GLN A 83 8.18 -39.25 -33.30
N ALA A 84 9.16 -38.83 -34.11
CA ALA A 84 10.15 -37.82 -33.70
C ALA A 84 9.51 -36.45 -33.43
N LYS A 85 8.47 -36.08 -34.20
CA LYS A 85 7.71 -34.83 -33.99
C LYS A 85 6.82 -34.89 -32.74
N ASP A 86 6.25 -36.06 -32.47
CA ASP A 86 5.37 -36.29 -31.32
C ASP A 86 6.14 -36.51 -30.01
N THR A 87 7.44 -36.82 -30.10
CA THR A 87 8.33 -36.93 -28.93
C THR A 87 8.40 -35.58 -28.22
N ARG A 88 8.41 -35.56 -26.88
CA ARG A 88 8.36 -34.29 -26.14
C ARG A 88 9.66 -33.49 -26.27
N PHE A 89 10.81 -34.14 -26.12
CA PHE A 89 12.11 -33.50 -26.28
C PHE A 89 13.14 -34.43 -26.95
N LEU A 90 13.86 -33.90 -27.94
CA LEU A 90 15.02 -34.52 -28.57
C LEU A 90 16.27 -33.76 -28.12
N LEU A 91 17.12 -34.42 -27.33
CA LEU A 91 18.37 -33.84 -26.82
C LEU A 91 19.52 -34.27 -27.73
N LEU A 92 20.03 -33.32 -28.52
CA LEU A 92 21.07 -33.60 -29.51
C LEU A 92 22.41 -33.02 -29.05
N SER A 93 23.50 -33.72 -29.34
CA SER A 93 24.82 -33.07 -29.34
C SER A 93 25.00 -32.19 -30.58
N SER A 94 25.87 -31.19 -30.49
CA SER A 94 26.22 -30.28 -31.58
C SER A 94 26.77 -31.04 -32.78
N LYS A 95 27.55 -32.11 -32.56
CA LYS A 95 28.05 -33.01 -33.61
C LYS A 95 26.91 -33.60 -34.46
N VAL A 96 25.79 -33.97 -33.82
CA VAL A 96 24.61 -34.50 -34.50
C VAL A 96 23.92 -33.39 -35.28
N ALA A 97 23.70 -32.22 -34.65
CA ALA A 97 23.08 -31.07 -35.31
C ALA A 97 23.87 -30.63 -36.57
N GLU A 98 25.20 -30.55 -36.47
CA GLU A 98 26.11 -30.25 -37.58
C GLU A 98 26.04 -31.29 -38.70
N SER A 99 25.97 -32.58 -38.35
CA SER A 99 25.88 -33.67 -39.33
C SER A 99 24.57 -33.67 -40.13
N ILE A 100 23.47 -33.20 -39.53
CA ILE A 100 22.18 -33.05 -40.21
C ILE A 100 22.26 -31.89 -41.22
N GLY A 101 22.82 -30.76 -40.80
CA GLY A 101 22.93 -29.55 -41.59
C GLY A 101 21.60 -28.82 -41.83
N ASP A 102 21.68 -27.52 -42.09
CA ASP A 102 20.52 -26.61 -42.14
C ASP A 102 19.40 -27.05 -43.09
N SER A 103 19.76 -27.58 -44.26
CA SER A 103 18.79 -27.96 -45.29
C SER A 103 17.93 -29.15 -44.84
N GLN A 104 18.57 -30.18 -44.28
CA GLN A 104 17.87 -31.38 -43.84
C GLN A 104 17.11 -31.14 -42.53
N PHE A 105 17.67 -30.33 -41.64
CA PHE A 105 17.01 -29.90 -40.40
C PHE A 105 15.67 -29.20 -40.69
N LYS A 106 15.67 -28.25 -41.64
CA LYS A 106 14.44 -27.59 -42.12
C LYS A 106 13.44 -28.58 -42.74
N LYS A 107 13.91 -29.62 -43.43
CA LYS A 107 13.06 -30.65 -44.01
C LYS A 107 12.38 -31.52 -42.96
N PHE A 108 13.05 -31.83 -41.86
CA PHE A 108 12.45 -32.58 -40.75
C PHE A 108 11.35 -31.78 -40.05
N GLY A 109 11.54 -30.46 -39.88
CA GLY A 109 10.54 -29.58 -39.28
C GLY A 109 10.28 -29.92 -37.81
N LEU A 110 11.35 -30.19 -37.05
CA LEU A 110 11.31 -30.55 -35.63
C LEU A 110 11.35 -29.28 -34.77
N GLY A 111 10.34 -29.09 -33.92
CA GLY A 111 10.24 -27.94 -33.00
C GLY A 111 10.56 -28.28 -31.55
N ASN A 112 10.99 -29.50 -31.28
CA ASN A 112 11.14 -30.13 -29.96
C ASN A 112 12.60 -30.49 -29.65
N ILE A 113 13.56 -29.85 -30.32
CA ILE A 113 14.99 -30.13 -30.18
C ILE A 113 15.63 -29.18 -29.17
N MET A 114 16.53 -29.71 -28.34
CA MET A 114 17.43 -28.92 -27.51
C MET A 114 18.88 -29.41 -27.69
N CYS A 115 19.80 -28.48 -27.88
CA CYS A 115 21.23 -28.76 -28.03
C CYS A 115 21.89 -28.91 -26.65
N LEU A 116 22.54 -30.03 -26.36
CA LEU A 116 23.14 -30.31 -25.04
C LEU A 116 24.28 -29.34 -24.71
N GLU A 117 25.06 -28.93 -25.70
CA GLU A 117 26.14 -27.96 -25.56
C GLU A 117 25.63 -26.54 -25.24
N GLU A 118 24.34 -26.26 -25.42
CA GLU A 118 23.71 -24.97 -25.06
C GLU A 118 23.07 -24.99 -23.66
N PHE A 119 23.04 -26.14 -22.98
CA PHE A 119 22.33 -26.24 -21.69
C PHE A 119 22.90 -25.30 -20.64
N THR A 120 24.22 -25.24 -20.49
CA THR A 120 24.86 -24.36 -19.48
C THR A 120 24.73 -22.89 -19.82
N SER A 121 24.74 -22.53 -21.10
CA SER A 121 24.56 -21.14 -21.51
C SER A 121 23.12 -20.66 -21.31
N MET A 122 22.13 -21.53 -21.53
CA MET A 122 20.72 -21.22 -21.26
C MET A 122 20.33 -21.38 -19.79
N TYR A 123 20.96 -22.32 -19.09
CA TYR A 123 20.62 -22.73 -17.72
C TYR A 123 21.89 -22.76 -16.86
N PRO A 124 22.46 -21.58 -16.55
CA PRO A 124 23.74 -21.46 -15.83
C PRO A 124 23.73 -22.08 -14.43
N PHE A 125 22.55 -22.30 -13.85
CA PHE A 125 22.39 -23.01 -12.58
C PHE A 125 22.79 -24.50 -12.63
N LEU A 126 23.07 -25.06 -13.82
CA LEU A 126 23.58 -26.43 -14.00
C LEU A 126 25.06 -26.60 -13.64
N GLY A 127 25.83 -25.51 -13.53
CA GLY A 127 27.27 -25.57 -13.25
C GLY A 127 28.10 -25.71 -14.53
N SER A 128 29.02 -26.67 -14.55
CA SER A 128 29.93 -26.96 -15.66
C SER A 128 29.21 -27.49 -16.90
N ASP A 129 29.86 -27.46 -18.06
CA ASP A 129 29.33 -28.09 -19.27
C ASP A 129 29.04 -29.58 -19.05
N TRP A 130 28.13 -30.13 -19.87
CA TRP A 130 27.81 -31.54 -19.83
C TRP A 130 29.03 -32.39 -20.22
N ASP A 131 29.18 -33.57 -19.62
CA ASP A 131 30.43 -34.35 -19.70
C ASP A 131 30.55 -35.28 -20.92
N GLY A 132 29.59 -35.24 -21.85
CA GLY A 132 29.54 -36.13 -23.00
C GLY A 132 28.73 -37.43 -22.77
N SER A 133 28.35 -37.74 -21.54
CA SER A 133 27.61 -38.96 -21.20
C SER A 133 26.09 -38.76 -21.29
N THR A 134 25.38 -39.87 -21.52
CA THR A 134 23.90 -39.89 -21.50
C THR A 134 23.37 -39.64 -20.09
N GLU A 135 24.08 -40.17 -19.10
CA GLU A 135 23.71 -40.06 -17.70
C GLU A 135 23.68 -38.60 -17.26
N ASP A 136 24.74 -37.85 -17.56
CA ASP A 136 24.82 -36.42 -17.27
C ASP A 136 23.79 -35.60 -18.06
N ALA A 137 23.60 -35.91 -19.36
CA ALA A 137 22.56 -35.29 -20.18
C ALA A 137 21.15 -35.44 -19.57
N LEU A 138 20.83 -36.62 -19.03
CA LEU A 138 19.54 -36.88 -18.38
C LEU A 138 19.43 -36.24 -16.99
N ILE A 139 20.51 -36.11 -16.24
CA ILE A 139 20.52 -35.36 -14.97
C ILE A 139 20.28 -33.87 -15.26
N CYS A 140 21.00 -33.28 -16.23
CA CYS A 140 20.81 -31.90 -16.66
C CYS A 140 19.36 -31.65 -17.12
N ALA A 141 18.83 -32.53 -17.98
CA ALA A 141 17.43 -32.48 -18.40
C ALA A 141 16.45 -32.62 -17.23
N SER A 142 16.77 -33.47 -16.25
CA SER A 142 15.93 -33.64 -15.06
C SER A 142 15.85 -32.36 -14.24
N ILE A 143 16.95 -31.62 -14.12
CA ILE A 143 17.00 -30.34 -13.41
C ILE A 143 16.22 -29.28 -14.19
N VAL A 144 16.47 -29.12 -15.49
CA VAL A 144 15.79 -28.12 -16.34
C VAL A 144 14.29 -28.35 -16.39
N PHE A 145 13.86 -29.60 -16.60
CA PHE A 145 12.45 -29.98 -16.67
C PHE A 145 11.79 -30.21 -15.30
N ARG A 146 12.53 -29.96 -14.22
CA ARG A 146 12.09 -30.02 -12.81
C ARG A 146 11.48 -31.36 -12.42
N TYR A 147 12.14 -32.45 -12.79
CA TYR A 147 11.87 -33.76 -12.22
C TYR A 147 12.44 -33.83 -10.80
N GLN A 148 11.72 -34.47 -9.88
CA GLN A 148 12.19 -34.73 -8.52
C GLN A 148 12.88 -36.09 -8.42
N ARG A 149 12.67 -36.98 -9.40
CA ARG A 149 13.24 -38.33 -9.40
C ARG A 149 13.75 -38.71 -10.79
N LEU A 150 14.98 -39.20 -10.84
CA LEU A 150 15.56 -39.81 -12.03
C LEU A 150 15.98 -41.25 -11.71
N ILE A 151 15.35 -42.22 -12.37
CA ILE A 151 15.60 -43.65 -12.19
C ILE A 151 16.51 -44.15 -13.31
N GLY A 152 17.46 -45.03 -12.99
CA GLY A 152 18.35 -45.69 -13.94
C GLY A 152 19.74 -45.08 -14.04
N VAL A 153 20.08 -44.16 -13.13
CA VAL A 153 21.36 -43.42 -13.07
C VAL A 153 22.07 -43.69 -11.75
N SER A 154 23.35 -43.35 -11.66
CA SER A 154 24.19 -43.54 -10.48
C SER A 154 23.77 -42.56 -9.37
N PRO A 155 23.41 -43.05 -8.16
CA PRO A 155 22.96 -42.17 -7.06
C PRO A 155 23.97 -41.11 -6.60
N GLY A 156 25.27 -41.33 -6.85
CA GLY A 156 26.38 -40.46 -6.43
C GLY A 156 27.03 -39.66 -7.56
N HIS A 157 26.30 -39.38 -8.65
CA HIS A 157 26.85 -38.64 -9.79
C HIS A 157 27.38 -37.25 -9.38
N SER A 158 28.55 -36.86 -9.88
CA SER A 158 29.25 -35.63 -9.50
C SER A 158 28.46 -34.35 -9.85
N ARG A 159 27.62 -34.40 -10.89
CA ARG A 159 26.75 -33.29 -11.32
C ARG A 159 25.98 -32.64 -10.17
N LEU A 160 25.44 -33.41 -9.21
CA LEU A 160 24.68 -32.83 -8.10
C LEU A 160 25.52 -31.97 -7.15
N SER A 161 26.85 -32.14 -7.16
CA SER A 161 27.77 -31.28 -6.39
C SER A 161 28.22 -30.04 -7.16
N ASP A 162 27.96 -30.00 -8.47
CA ASP A 162 28.39 -28.95 -9.38
C ASP A 162 27.27 -27.92 -9.68
N VAL A 163 26.00 -28.30 -9.46
CA VAL A 163 24.87 -27.37 -9.58
C VAL A 163 24.95 -26.23 -8.55
N ILE A 164 24.48 -25.05 -8.97
CA ILE A 164 24.50 -23.83 -8.14
C ILE A 164 23.20 -23.71 -7.30
N LEU A 165 22.19 -24.54 -7.58
CA LEU A 165 20.92 -24.57 -6.85
C LEU A 165 21.08 -25.22 -5.47
N ASN A 166 20.67 -24.50 -4.41
CA ASN A 166 20.64 -25.04 -3.05
C ASN A 166 19.36 -24.65 -2.28
N PRO A 167 18.53 -25.63 -1.86
CA PRO A 167 18.66 -27.07 -2.09
C PRO A 167 18.22 -27.48 -3.51
N ILE A 168 18.84 -28.54 -4.04
CA ILE A 168 18.34 -29.30 -5.17
C ILE A 168 17.56 -30.53 -4.65
N GLU A 169 16.29 -30.67 -5.03
CA GLU A 169 15.43 -31.78 -4.56
C GLU A 169 15.43 -33.00 -5.51
N LEU A 170 16.25 -33.00 -6.56
CA LEU A 170 16.36 -34.13 -7.49
C LEU A 170 17.03 -35.33 -6.81
N ARG A 171 16.30 -36.44 -6.70
CA ARG A 171 16.81 -37.72 -6.23
C ARG A 171 17.23 -38.62 -7.40
N LEU A 172 18.48 -39.05 -7.40
CA LEU A 172 19.03 -40.03 -8.33
C LEU A 172 18.83 -41.44 -7.76
N ILE A 173 18.28 -42.35 -8.56
CA ILE A 173 17.91 -43.71 -8.14
C ILE A 173 18.56 -44.71 -9.11
N GLY A 174 19.41 -45.58 -8.57
CA GLY A 174 20.10 -46.63 -9.31
C GLY A 174 19.16 -47.76 -9.72
N SER A 175 19.47 -48.44 -10.82
CA SER A 175 18.66 -49.57 -11.32
C SER A 175 18.48 -50.71 -10.30
N SER A 176 19.39 -50.85 -9.34
CA SER A 176 19.35 -51.86 -8.27
C SER A 176 18.67 -51.38 -6.99
N ASP A 177 18.26 -50.12 -6.90
CA ASP A 177 17.68 -49.55 -5.69
C ASP A 177 16.25 -50.07 -5.50
N ALA A 178 15.82 -50.23 -4.24
CA ALA A 178 14.46 -50.66 -3.91
C ALA A 178 13.36 -49.73 -4.47
N ASP A 179 13.71 -48.47 -4.71
CA ASP A 179 12.82 -47.45 -5.27
C ASP A 179 12.80 -47.44 -6.81
N ALA A 180 13.64 -48.24 -7.48
CA ALA A 180 13.63 -48.46 -8.93
C ALA A 180 12.56 -49.48 -9.34
N LYS A 181 11.33 -49.21 -8.92
CA LYS A 181 10.15 -50.05 -9.22
C LYS A 181 9.08 -49.24 -9.97
N PRO A 182 8.22 -49.91 -10.76
CA PRO A 182 7.13 -49.23 -11.44
C PRO A 182 6.18 -48.52 -10.45
N PRO A 183 5.51 -47.43 -10.86
CA PRO A 183 4.59 -46.69 -10.01
C PRO A 183 3.46 -47.56 -9.44
N GLU A 184 2.99 -47.19 -8.26
CA GLU A 184 1.99 -47.95 -7.49
C GLU A 184 0.71 -48.24 -8.30
N PRO A 185 0.05 -49.39 -8.06
CA PRO A 185 -1.16 -49.73 -8.79
C PRO A 185 -2.33 -48.82 -8.37
N LEU A 186 -3.19 -48.49 -9.33
CA LEU A 186 -4.43 -47.77 -9.12
C LEU A 186 -5.60 -48.75 -9.05
N VAL A 187 -6.34 -48.68 -7.95
CA VAL A 187 -7.53 -49.48 -7.70
C VAL A 187 -8.74 -48.57 -7.70
N LEU A 188 -9.73 -48.90 -8.52
CA LEU A 188 -11.02 -48.21 -8.56
C LEU A 188 -12.07 -49.00 -7.78
N ILE A 189 -12.82 -48.33 -6.92
CA ILE A 189 -13.94 -48.89 -6.16
C ILE A 189 -15.22 -48.19 -6.60
N GLN A 190 -16.19 -48.96 -7.08
CA GLN A 190 -17.49 -48.46 -7.55
C GLN A 190 -18.61 -49.40 -7.17
N GLN A 191 -19.84 -48.90 -7.22
CA GLN A 191 -21.05 -49.72 -7.15
C GLN A 191 -21.66 -49.89 -8.55
N TYR A 192 -22.21 -51.06 -8.83
CA TYR A 192 -23.08 -51.31 -9.97
C TYR A 192 -24.49 -51.66 -9.48
N TYR A 193 -25.46 -50.97 -10.07
CA TYR A 193 -26.88 -51.22 -9.94
C TYR A 193 -27.50 -51.20 -11.33
N LYS A 194 -28.67 -51.82 -11.49
CA LYS A 194 -29.39 -51.80 -12.76
C LYS A 194 -30.57 -50.82 -12.69
N PRO A 195 -30.49 -49.64 -13.34
CA PRO A 195 -31.60 -48.70 -13.41
C PRO A 195 -32.83 -49.32 -14.09
N LYS A 196 -34.03 -48.85 -13.74
CA LYS A 196 -35.28 -49.26 -14.41
C LYS A 196 -35.32 -48.74 -15.85
N GLU A 197 -34.80 -47.54 -16.06
CA GLU A 197 -34.83 -46.86 -17.34
C GLU A 197 -33.66 -47.33 -18.24
N THR A 198 -33.98 -47.85 -19.42
CA THR A 198 -32.99 -48.38 -20.37
C THR A 198 -31.92 -47.35 -20.75
N ALA A 199 -32.29 -46.07 -20.89
CA ALA A 199 -31.34 -45.02 -21.21
C ALA A 199 -30.31 -44.81 -20.08
N ARG A 200 -30.76 -44.79 -18.82
CA ARG A 200 -29.87 -44.68 -17.65
C ARG A 200 -29.01 -45.93 -17.47
N ALA A 201 -29.55 -47.12 -17.76
CA ALA A 201 -28.77 -48.35 -17.74
C ALA A 201 -27.60 -48.31 -18.75
N LYS A 202 -27.83 -47.79 -19.96
CA LYS A 202 -26.76 -47.61 -20.97
C LYS A 202 -25.66 -46.66 -20.49
N GLU A 203 -25.98 -45.62 -19.72
CA GLU A 203 -24.98 -44.71 -19.15
C GLU A 203 -24.08 -45.42 -18.14
N ILE A 204 -24.67 -46.17 -17.19
CA ILE A 204 -23.92 -46.93 -16.19
C ILE A 204 -23.06 -48.02 -16.85
N ASP A 205 -23.62 -48.72 -17.85
CA ASP A 205 -22.88 -49.73 -18.62
C ASP A 205 -21.72 -49.10 -19.41
N LYS A 206 -21.92 -47.90 -19.98
CA LYS A 206 -20.85 -47.12 -20.63
C LYS A 206 -19.74 -46.78 -19.64
N CYS A 207 -20.05 -46.26 -18.46
CA CYS A 207 -19.05 -45.93 -17.43
C CYS A 207 -18.22 -47.14 -17.03
N LEU A 208 -18.86 -48.26 -16.71
CA LEU A 208 -18.17 -49.49 -16.34
C LEU A 208 -17.24 -49.95 -17.45
N LYS A 209 -17.71 -49.94 -18.70
CA LYS A 209 -16.89 -50.31 -19.87
C LYS A 209 -15.65 -49.42 -19.99
N GLN A 210 -15.81 -48.10 -19.92
CA GLN A 210 -14.70 -47.14 -20.03
C GLN A 210 -13.64 -47.37 -18.94
N ASN A 211 -14.05 -47.61 -17.70
CA ASN A 211 -13.12 -47.89 -16.60
C ASN A 211 -12.39 -49.23 -16.77
N LEU A 212 -13.05 -50.27 -17.27
CA LEU A 212 -12.39 -51.55 -17.56
C LEU A 212 -11.37 -51.43 -18.70
N GLU A 213 -11.65 -50.60 -19.69
CA GLU A 213 -10.77 -50.31 -20.83
C GLU A 213 -9.60 -49.38 -20.47
N ASN A 214 -9.72 -48.56 -19.42
CA ASN A 214 -8.66 -47.62 -19.03
C ASN A 214 -7.37 -48.36 -18.59
N PRO A 215 -6.22 -48.14 -19.25
CA PRO A 215 -4.95 -48.81 -18.95
C PRO A 215 -4.32 -48.38 -17.62
N LEU A 216 -4.76 -47.27 -17.03
CA LEU A 216 -4.27 -46.78 -15.75
C LEU A 216 -4.88 -47.52 -14.56
N ILE A 217 -6.05 -48.16 -14.73
CA ILE A 217 -6.72 -48.92 -13.67
C ILE A 217 -6.21 -50.38 -13.69
N ASP A 218 -5.61 -50.81 -12.57
CA ASP A 218 -5.09 -52.17 -12.39
C ASP A 218 -6.18 -53.14 -11.92
N LYS A 219 -7.02 -52.69 -10.98
CA LYS A 219 -8.15 -53.46 -10.46
C LYS A 219 -9.37 -52.57 -10.27
N LEU A 220 -10.54 -53.14 -10.52
CA LEU A 220 -11.85 -52.52 -10.30
C LEU A 220 -12.64 -53.41 -9.34
N TYR A 221 -12.77 -52.97 -8.08
CA TYR A 221 -13.63 -53.61 -7.10
C TYR A 221 -15.05 -53.06 -7.25
N LEU A 222 -15.93 -53.89 -7.79
CA LEU A 222 -17.31 -53.53 -8.07
C LEU A 222 -18.26 -54.16 -7.06
N PHE A 223 -18.84 -53.33 -6.21
CA PHE A 223 -19.96 -53.73 -5.37
C PHE A 223 -21.21 -53.90 -6.23
N SER A 224 -21.79 -55.09 -6.27
CA SER A 224 -22.96 -55.39 -7.10
C SER A 224 -24.18 -55.72 -6.26
N GLU A 225 -25.31 -55.06 -6.56
CA GLU A 225 -26.60 -55.33 -5.90
C GLU A 225 -27.11 -56.75 -6.19
N SER A 226 -26.73 -57.33 -7.32
CA SER A 226 -26.99 -58.73 -7.68
C SER A 226 -25.78 -59.38 -8.33
N MET A 227 -25.51 -60.64 -7.96
CA MET A 227 -24.48 -61.45 -8.60
C MET A 227 -24.92 -62.02 -9.95
N ASP A 228 -26.22 -61.93 -10.26
CA ASP A 228 -26.79 -62.46 -11.51
C ASP A 228 -26.70 -61.47 -12.68
N TYR A 229 -26.20 -60.26 -12.44
CA TYR A 229 -26.02 -59.26 -13.50
C TYR A 229 -24.99 -59.72 -14.53
N LYS A 230 -25.34 -59.58 -15.82
CA LYS A 230 -24.46 -59.91 -16.94
C LYS A 230 -23.48 -58.77 -17.19
N LEU A 231 -22.36 -58.79 -16.46
CA LEU A 231 -21.31 -57.78 -16.56
C LEU A 231 -20.23 -58.16 -17.58
N PRO A 232 -19.48 -57.19 -18.12
CA PRO A 232 -18.33 -57.47 -18.98
C PRO A 232 -17.29 -58.35 -18.28
N LYS A 233 -16.69 -59.29 -19.01
CA LYS A 233 -15.57 -60.10 -18.49
C LYS A 233 -14.28 -59.30 -18.59
N SER A 234 -13.54 -59.20 -17.49
CA SER A 234 -12.23 -58.54 -17.43
C SER A 234 -11.43 -59.05 -16.24
N ASP A 235 -10.12 -59.26 -16.43
CA ASP A 235 -9.20 -59.67 -15.35
C ASP A 235 -8.97 -58.57 -14.31
N LYS A 236 -9.39 -57.34 -14.62
CA LYS A 236 -9.39 -56.21 -13.67
C LYS A 236 -10.56 -56.28 -12.69
N LEU A 237 -11.67 -56.90 -13.08
CA LEU A 237 -12.94 -56.83 -12.35
C LEU A 237 -12.97 -57.80 -11.16
N VAL A 238 -13.21 -57.28 -9.97
CA VAL A 238 -13.43 -58.05 -8.73
C VAL A 238 -14.82 -57.73 -8.20
N LEU A 239 -15.72 -58.72 -8.17
CA LEU A 239 -17.10 -58.54 -7.73
C LEU A 239 -17.24 -58.75 -6.22
N ILE A 240 -17.98 -57.85 -5.57
CA ILE A 240 -18.39 -57.96 -4.16
C ILE A 240 -19.90 -57.86 -4.10
N HIS A 241 -20.56 -58.85 -3.49
CA HIS A 241 -22.01 -58.77 -3.33
C HIS A 241 -22.39 -57.77 -2.23
N LYS A 242 -23.19 -56.76 -2.56
CA LYS A 242 -23.76 -55.83 -1.59
C LYS A 242 -25.05 -55.24 -2.13
N LYS A 243 -26.17 -55.59 -1.48
CA LYS A 243 -27.52 -55.19 -1.90
C LYS A 243 -27.81 -53.72 -1.66
N ASP A 244 -27.30 -53.17 -0.57
CA ASP A 244 -27.51 -51.77 -0.21
C ASP A 244 -26.51 -50.84 -0.89
N ARG A 245 -26.84 -49.56 -0.97
CA ARG A 245 -25.94 -48.52 -1.46
C ARG A 245 -24.65 -48.48 -0.65
N ILE A 246 -23.50 -48.37 -1.32
CA ILE A 246 -22.20 -48.35 -0.64
C ILE A 246 -21.97 -47.06 0.14
N THR A 247 -21.17 -47.17 1.20
CA THR A 247 -20.74 -46.07 2.06
C THR A 247 -19.23 -45.86 2.02
N TYR A 248 -18.75 -44.70 2.48
CA TYR A 248 -17.30 -44.47 2.65
C TYR A 248 -16.67 -45.44 3.65
N ALA A 249 -17.42 -45.91 4.65
CA ALA A 249 -16.97 -46.95 5.57
C ALA A 249 -16.70 -48.29 4.87
N ASP A 250 -17.57 -48.70 3.93
CA ASP A 250 -17.36 -49.93 3.15
C ASP A 250 -16.07 -49.84 2.31
N CYS A 251 -15.81 -48.66 1.74
CA CYS A 251 -14.59 -48.38 0.98
C CYS A 251 -13.32 -48.50 1.83
N ILE A 252 -13.31 -47.89 3.02
CA ILE A 252 -12.17 -47.97 3.97
C ILE A 252 -11.98 -49.42 4.45
N GLN A 253 -13.07 -50.11 4.79
CA GLN A 253 -13.04 -51.50 5.24
C GLN A 253 -12.49 -52.42 4.14
N LEU A 254 -12.89 -52.23 2.88
CA LEU A 254 -12.38 -52.99 1.76
C LEU A 254 -10.85 -52.83 1.59
N VAL A 255 -10.33 -51.61 1.82
CA VAL A 255 -8.88 -51.38 1.83
C VAL A 255 -8.20 -52.19 2.93
N GLN A 256 -8.76 -52.19 4.14
CA GLN A 256 -8.23 -52.89 5.32
C GLN A 256 -8.27 -54.41 5.17
N GLU A 257 -9.31 -54.96 4.55
CA GLU A 257 -9.55 -56.40 4.51
C GLU A 257 -9.01 -57.09 3.26
N ARG A 258 -8.95 -56.41 2.11
CA ARG A 258 -8.66 -57.06 0.82
C ARG A 258 -7.59 -56.41 -0.05
N ILE A 259 -7.46 -55.08 -0.03
CA ILE A 259 -6.52 -54.39 -0.95
C ILE A 259 -5.10 -54.35 -0.36
N GLY A 260 -4.95 -53.90 0.88
CA GLY A 260 -3.64 -53.83 1.55
C GLY A 260 -2.78 -52.62 1.14
N LYS A 261 -1.51 -52.66 1.56
CA LYS A 261 -0.52 -51.56 1.46
C LYS A 261 -0.02 -51.28 0.04
N GLY A 262 0.54 -50.09 -0.20
CA GLY A 262 1.24 -49.73 -1.45
C GLY A 262 0.35 -49.61 -2.69
N HIS A 263 -0.88 -49.10 -2.52
CA HIS A 263 -1.82 -48.86 -3.61
C HIS A 263 -2.36 -47.43 -3.55
N ILE A 264 -2.73 -46.90 -4.72
CA ILE A 264 -3.58 -45.71 -4.84
C ILE A 264 -5.01 -46.20 -5.03
N VAL A 265 -5.93 -45.72 -4.20
CA VAL A 265 -7.33 -46.12 -4.28
C VAL A 265 -8.19 -44.91 -4.62
N ALA A 266 -8.98 -45.04 -5.69
CA ALA A 266 -10.03 -44.11 -6.04
C ALA A 266 -11.40 -44.75 -5.75
N PHE A 267 -12.29 -44.04 -5.07
CA PHE A 267 -13.69 -44.42 -4.91
C PHE A 267 -14.54 -43.42 -5.68
N ALA A 268 -15.48 -43.89 -6.51
CA ALA A 268 -16.27 -43.00 -7.35
C ALA A 268 -17.73 -43.43 -7.45
N ASN A 269 -18.60 -42.50 -7.83
CA ASN A 269 -19.98 -42.81 -8.18
C ASN A 269 -20.05 -43.73 -9.42
N ALA A 270 -21.15 -44.48 -9.56
CA ALA A 270 -21.34 -45.49 -10.59
C ALA A 270 -21.34 -44.94 -12.04
N ASP A 271 -21.66 -43.65 -12.17
CA ASP A 271 -21.72 -42.90 -13.43
C ASP A 271 -20.48 -42.04 -13.68
N ILE A 272 -19.37 -42.36 -13.03
CA ILE A 272 -18.07 -41.71 -13.23
C ILE A 272 -17.10 -42.67 -13.91
N TYR A 273 -16.32 -42.18 -14.87
CA TYR A 273 -15.13 -42.88 -15.35
C TYR A 273 -13.90 -41.99 -15.38
N LEU A 274 -12.73 -42.62 -15.28
CA LEU A 274 -11.44 -41.94 -15.26
C LEU A 274 -10.88 -41.90 -16.68
N ASP A 275 -10.25 -40.80 -17.08
CA ASP A 275 -9.55 -40.72 -18.37
C ASP A 275 -8.02 -40.84 -18.21
N LEU A 276 -7.26 -40.59 -19.29
CA LEU A 276 -5.80 -40.71 -19.27
C LEU A 276 -5.07 -39.57 -18.54
N THR A 277 -5.75 -38.47 -18.18
CA THR A 277 -5.13 -37.40 -17.38
C THR A 277 -4.76 -37.87 -15.98
N TRP A 278 -5.36 -38.98 -15.52
CA TRP A 278 -5.01 -39.62 -14.26
C TRP A 278 -3.56 -40.09 -14.16
N ARG A 279 -2.81 -40.13 -15.27
CA ARG A 279 -1.36 -40.30 -15.25
C ARG A 279 -0.66 -39.29 -14.34
N PHE A 280 -1.21 -38.08 -14.16
CA PHE A 280 -0.61 -37.07 -13.28
C PHE A 280 -0.72 -37.39 -11.79
N VAL A 281 -1.54 -38.35 -11.36
CA VAL A 281 -1.66 -38.70 -9.94
C VAL A 281 -0.32 -39.16 -9.35
N TRP A 282 0.49 -39.88 -10.15
CA TRP A 282 1.83 -40.36 -9.75
C TRP A 282 2.92 -39.28 -9.78
N THR A 283 2.58 -38.03 -10.10
CA THR A 283 3.51 -36.89 -9.98
C THR A 283 3.44 -36.22 -8.61
N THR A 284 2.50 -36.64 -7.76
CA THR A 284 2.26 -36.09 -6.42
C THR A 284 2.46 -37.18 -5.37
N ASP A 285 3.03 -36.82 -4.23
CA ASP A 285 2.99 -37.65 -3.03
C ASP A 285 1.59 -37.61 -2.41
N LEU A 286 0.91 -38.75 -2.39
CA LEU A 286 -0.46 -38.87 -1.87
C LEU A 286 -0.51 -39.23 -0.38
N HIS A 287 0.64 -39.44 0.28
CA HIS A 287 0.64 -39.75 1.69
C HIS A 287 -0.02 -38.61 2.48
N ASP A 288 -1.04 -38.97 3.26
CA ASP A 288 -1.85 -38.06 4.07
C ASP A 288 -2.64 -37.00 3.25
N ILE A 289 -2.87 -37.26 1.96
CA ILE A 289 -3.74 -36.44 1.09
C ILE A 289 -5.04 -37.19 0.78
N CYS A 290 -6.15 -36.46 0.87
CA CYS A 290 -7.44 -36.87 0.31
C CYS A 290 -7.78 -35.94 -0.85
N MET A 291 -7.79 -36.47 -2.07
CA MET A 291 -8.30 -35.73 -3.22
C MET A 291 -9.81 -35.92 -3.27
N ALA A 292 -10.58 -34.83 -3.32
CA ALA A 292 -12.03 -34.84 -3.50
C ALA A 292 -12.35 -34.07 -4.79
N LEU A 293 -12.54 -34.81 -5.88
CA LEU A 293 -12.50 -34.27 -7.23
C LEU A 293 -13.88 -33.86 -7.72
N LEU A 294 -13.99 -32.59 -8.13
CA LEU A 294 -15.12 -32.10 -8.90
C LEU A 294 -15.21 -32.84 -10.24
N ARG A 295 -16.44 -33.20 -10.64
CA ARG A 295 -16.68 -33.91 -11.90
C ARG A 295 -16.58 -33.03 -13.14
N TRP A 296 -16.29 -33.67 -14.26
CA TRP A 296 -16.42 -33.14 -15.62
C TRP A 296 -17.64 -33.76 -16.28
N GLU A 297 -18.41 -32.98 -17.03
CA GLU A 297 -19.53 -33.52 -17.81
C GLU A 297 -18.98 -34.19 -19.08
N ASP A 298 -19.37 -35.44 -19.32
CA ASP A 298 -18.98 -36.20 -20.50
C ASP A 298 -19.59 -35.60 -21.78
N GLY A 299 -18.80 -35.55 -22.84
CA GLY A 299 -19.18 -34.96 -24.13
C GLY A 299 -18.02 -34.96 -25.12
N PRO A 300 -18.23 -34.47 -26.36
CA PRO A 300 -17.15 -34.33 -27.36
C PRO A 300 -15.99 -33.48 -26.84
N GLU A 301 -16.32 -32.42 -26.10
CA GLU A 301 -15.39 -31.60 -25.34
C GLU A 301 -15.87 -31.58 -23.89
N PRO A 302 -15.26 -32.40 -23.01
CA PRO A 302 -15.66 -32.42 -21.61
C PRO A 302 -15.48 -31.05 -20.96
N THR A 303 -16.43 -30.66 -20.10
CA THR A 303 -16.38 -29.39 -19.37
C THR A 303 -16.44 -29.62 -17.87
N LEU A 304 -15.66 -28.86 -17.10
CA LEU A 304 -15.68 -28.96 -15.63
C LEU A 304 -17.05 -28.47 -15.12
N TYR A 305 -17.65 -29.18 -14.17
CA TYR A 305 -18.95 -28.83 -13.58
C TYR A 305 -18.82 -27.64 -12.60
N GLY A 306 -18.42 -26.47 -13.10
CA GLY A 306 -18.03 -25.32 -12.29
C GLY A 306 -18.32 -23.95 -12.91
N PRO A 307 -17.98 -22.86 -12.19
CA PRO A 307 -17.24 -22.83 -10.92
C PRO A 307 -18.11 -23.27 -9.73
N ARG A 308 -17.76 -24.40 -9.10
CA ARG A 308 -18.43 -24.97 -7.92
C ARG A 308 -17.39 -25.65 -7.03
N SER A 309 -17.66 -25.72 -5.74
CA SER A 309 -16.83 -26.38 -4.73
C SER A 309 -17.56 -27.51 -4.00
N ASP A 310 -18.65 -27.98 -4.62
CA ASP A 310 -19.43 -29.17 -4.26
C ASP A 310 -19.43 -30.14 -5.45
N SER A 311 -20.28 -31.17 -5.41
CA SER A 311 -20.42 -32.17 -6.47
C SER A 311 -19.11 -32.94 -6.70
N GLN A 312 -18.38 -33.23 -5.62
CA GLN A 312 -17.28 -34.19 -5.70
C GLN A 312 -17.86 -35.59 -5.84
N ASP A 313 -17.48 -36.29 -6.91
CA ASP A 313 -17.98 -37.63 -7.20
C ASP A 313 -16.87 -38.70 -7.23
N THR A 314 -15.61 -38.28 -7.02
CA THR A 314 -14.44 -39.16 -6.91
C THR A 314 -13.56 -38.74 -5.75
N TRP A 315 -13.15 -39.69 -4.92
CA TRP A 315 -12.20 -39.49 -3.83
C TRP A 315 -10.96 -40.39 -4.00
N VAL A 316 -9.76 -39.86 -3.74
CA VAL A 316 -8.50 -40.59 -3.87
C VAL A 316 -7.73 -40.57 -2.56
N LEU A 317 -7.22 -41.74 -2.15
CA LEU A 317 -6.40 -41.94 -0.97
C LEU A 317 -5.25 -42.91 -1.27
N HIS A 318 -4.13 -42.71 -0.59
CA HIS A 318 -3.07 -43.72 -0.49
C HIS A 318 -3.44 -44.77 0.56
N THR A 319 -3.24 -46.06 0.27
CA THR A 319 -3.65 -47.12 1.21
C THR A 319 -2.80 -47.19 2.46
N ASP A 320 -1.53 -46.78 2.43
CA ASP A 320 -0.70 -46.77 3.63
C ASP A 320 -1.23 -45.74 4.63
N SER A 321 -1.62 -44.56 4.16
CA SER A 321 -2.28 -43.55 5.02
C SER A 321 -3.57 -44.07 5.64
N ILE A 322 -4.32 -44.95 4.96
CA ILE A 322 -5.50 -45.61 5.55
C ILE A 322 -5.07 -46.62 6.62
N LEU A 323 -4.12 -47.49 6.32
CA LEU A 323 -3.73 -48.62 7.16
C LEU A 323 -2.91 -48.21 8.39
N GLU A 324 -2.23 -47.07 8.35
CA GLU A 324 -1.47 -46.49 9.45
C GLU A 324 -2.36 -45.83 10.53
N ARG A 325 -3.66 -45.71 10.26
CA ARG A 325 -4.63 -45.03 11.13
C ARG A 325 -5.57 -46.01 11.82
N LYS A 326 -6.02 -45.64 13.01
CA LYS A 326 -7.14 -46.28 13.69
C LYS A 326 -8.43 -45.57 13.30
N TRP A 327 -9.40 -46.33 12.81
CA TRP A 327 -10.65 -45.78 12.30
C TRP A 327 -11.80 -45.99 13.27
N ASN A 328 -12.55 -44.92 13.54
CA ASN A 328 -13.94 -45.02 13.94
C ASN A 328 -14.78 -44.90 12.66
N LEU A 329 -15.39 -46.00 12.21
CA LEU A 329 -16.10 -46.04 10.92
C LEU A 329 -17.54 -45.50 11.00
N GLU A 330 -18.12 -45.30 12.19
CA GLU A 330 -19.51 -44.81 12.31
C GLU A 330 -19.76 -43.48 11.57
N PRO A 331 -18.90 -42.44 11.67
CA PRO A 331 -19.10 -41.18 10.95
C PRO A 331 -19.02 -41.34 9.43
N PHE A 332 -18.35 -42.39 8.93
CA PHE A 332 -18.12 -42.70 7.52
C PHE A 332 -19.24 -43.55 6.90
N LYS A 333 -20.26 -43.97 7.68
CA LYS A 333 -21.47 -44.65 7.17
C LYS A 333 -22.41 -43.70 6.44
N ILE A 334 -21.88 -42.94 5.47
CA ILE A 334 -22.60 -42.04 4.59
C ILE A 334 -22.69 -42.71 3.22
N GLN A 335 -23.90 -42.87 2.69
CA GLN A 335 -24.12 -43.51 1.39
C GLN A 335 -23.74 -42.59 0.23
N PHE A 336 -23.13 -43.17 -0.80
CA PHE A 336 -22.73 -42.46 -2.02
C PHE A 336 -23.94 -41.86 -2.73
N GLY A 337 -23.77 -40.71 -3.37
CA GLY A 337 -24.84 -40.05 -4.13
C GLY A 337 -26.06 -39.61 -3.29
N THR A 338 -25.89 -39.43 -1.98
CA THR A 338 -26.88 -38.76 -1.11
C THR A 338 -26.63 -37.25 -1.16
N ALA A 339 -27.68 -36.42 -1.12
CA ALA A 339 -27.51 -34.97 -1.19
C ALA A 339 -26.58 -34.45 -0.06
N GLY A 340 -25.56 -33.67 -0.44
CA GLY A 340 -24.55 -33.10 0.48
C GLY A 340 -23.55 -34.10 1.08
N CYS A 341 -23.54 -35.37 0.66
CA CYS A 341 -22.61 -36.38 1.21
C CYS A 341 -21.13 -36.05 0.94
N ASP A 342 -20.87 -35.46 -0.22
CA ASP A 342 -19.59 -35.03 -0.75
C ASP A 342 -18.89 -34.00 0.17
N ASN A 343 -19.63 -33.00 0.64
CA ASN A 343 -19.13 -31.95 1.52
C ASN A 343 -19.21 -32.36 3.01
N ALA A 344 -20.12 -33.29 3.35
CA ALA A 344 -20.30 -33.81 4.70
C ALA A 344 -19.20 -34.79 5.13
N ILE A 345 -18.57 -35.49 4.19
CA ILE A 345 -17.52 -36.48 4.49
C ILE A 345 -16.13 -35.84 4.69
N LEU A 346 -15.84 -34.72 4.03
CA LEU A 346 -14.50 -34.09 4.09
C LEU A 346 -14.06 -33.70 5.52
N PRO A 347 -14.93 -33.18 6.41
CA PRO A 347 -14.56 -32.95 7.80
C PRO A 347 -14.11 -34.23 8.54
N GLU A 348 -14.64 -35.40 8.17
CA GLU A 348 -14.23 -36.68 8.77
C GLU A 348 -12.83 -37.08 8.33
N PHE A 349 -12.50 -36.91 7.03
CA PHE A 349 -11.13 -37.09 6.56
C PHE A 349 -10.15 -36.07 7.19
N LEU A 350 -10.57 -34.81 7.35
CA LEU A 350 -9.76 -33.80 8.03
C LEU A 350 -9.48 -34.17 9.50
N ARG A 351 -10.46 -34.75 10.22
CA ARG A 351 -10.25 -35.27 11.59
C ARG A 351 -9.27 -36.44 11.63
N GLN A 352 -9.18 -37.20 10.54
CA GLN A 352 -8.15 -38.23 10.35
C GLN A 352 -6.80 -37.63 9.88
N LYS A 353 -6.62 -36.31 9.97
CA LYS A 353 -5.39 -35.58 9.60
C LYS A 353 -5.03 -35.69 8.11
N PHE A 354 -6.01 -35.89 7.23
CA PHE A 354 -5.78 -35.74 5.80
C PHE A 354 -5.82 -34.27 5.39
N ARG A 355 -4.88 -33.88 4.53
CA ARG A 355 -4.99 -32.63 3.76
C ARG A 355 -5.99 -32.85 2.62
N ILE A 356 -7.05 -32.07 2.59
CA ILE A 356 -8.12 -32.18 1.59
C ILE A 356 -7.85 -31.23 0.43
N VAL A 357 -7.83 -31.75 -0.80
CA VAL A 357 -7.51 -30.99 -2.03
C VAL A 357 -8.43 -31.40 -3.17
N ASN A 358 -8.56 -30.55 -4.20
CA ASN A 358 -9.43 -30.82 -5.35
C ASN A 358 -8.72 -30.49 -6.67
N PRO A 359 -7.74 -31.30 -7.14
CA PRO A 359 -6.99 -31.06 -8.37
C PRO A 359 -7.79 -31.38 -9.66
N ALA A 360 -9.09 -31.10 -9.68
CA ALA A 360 -10.00 -31.44 -10.79
C ALA A 360 -9.71 -30.67 -12.09
N MET A 361 -8.94 -29.58 -12.06
CA MET A 361 -8.47 -28.93 -13.29
C MET A 361 -7.39 -29.75 -14.03
N THR A 362 -6.75 -30.70 -13.34
CA THR A 362 -5.75 -31.61 -13.94
C THR A 362 -6.27 -33.03 -14.07
N LEU A 363 -6.96 -33.56 -13.05
CA LEU A 363 -7.47 -34.94 -13.05
C LEU A 363 -8.95 -34.97 -13.46
N ARG A 364 -9.24 -35.43 -14.67
CA ARG A 364 -10.61 -35.48 -15.20
C ARG A 364 -11.32 -36.76 -14.79
N THR A 365 -12.43 -36.60 -14.09
CA THR A 365 -13.38 -37.66 -13.72
C THR A 365 -14.68 -37.34 -14.46
N LEU A 366 -15.03 -38.16 -15.45
CA LEU A 366 -16.07 -37.87 -16.44
C LEU A 366 -17.41 -38.47 -16.03
N HIS A 367 -18.42 -37.62 -15.95
CA HIS A 367 -19.78 -37.93 -15.51
C HIS A 367 -20.68 -38.22 -16.71
N VAL A 368 -21.16 -39.46 -16.79
CA VAL A 368 -22.08 -39.89 -17.85
C VAL A 368 -23.50 -39.83 -17.32
N HIS A 369 -24.12 -38.66 -17.49
CA HIS A 369 -25.48 -38.41 -17.01
C HIS A 369 -26.29 -37.50 -17.94
N ALA A 370 -26.25 -37.80 -19.24
CA ALA A 370 -27.01 -37.06 -20.25
C ALA A 370 -28.53 -37.10 -20.02
N THR A 371 -29.04 -38.19 -19.40
CA THR A 371 -30.48 -38.38 -19.15
C THR A 371 -31.05 -37.49 -18.04
N GLN A 372 -30.21 -36.98 -17.13
CA GLN A 372 -30.63 -36.20 -15.94
C GLN A 372 -31.64 -36.92 -15.01
N ILE A 373 -31.76 -38.25 -15.11
CA ILE A 373 -32.70 -39.04 -14.29
C ILE A 373 -32.14 -39.23 -12.88
N ARG A 374 -32.75 -38.58 -11.87
CA ARG A 374 -32.36 -38.67 -10.46
C ARG A 374 -33.45 -39.35 -9.63
N HIS A 375 -33.04 -40.33 -8.82
CA HIS A 375 -33.93 -41.12 -7.95
C HIS A 375 -33.81 -40.77 -6.45
N TYR A 376 -33.11 -39.69 -6.11
CA TYR A 376 -32.98 -39.19 -4.74
C TYR A 376 -33.71 -37.85 -4.56
N ASP A 377 -34.16 -37.60 -3.33
CA ASP A 377 -34.74 -36.32 -2.93
C ASP A 377 -33.62 -35.31 -2.63
N PRO A 378 -33.47 -34.20 -3.39
CA PRO A 378 -32.42 -33.21 -3.15
C PRO A 378 -32.58 -32.46 -1.83
N THR A 379 -33.76 -32.51 -1.19
CA THR A 379 -34.01 -31.90 0.11
C THR A 379 -33.60 -32.79 1.28
N ASN A 380 -33.38 -34.08 1.03
CA ASN A 380 -32.91 -35.04 2.02
C ASN A 380 -31.37 -35.00 2.11
N ILE A 381 -30.86 -33.91 2.67
CA ILE A 381 -29.41 -33.69 2.83
C ILE A 381 -28.91 -34.49 4.03
N VAL A 382 -27.74 -35.11 3.90
CA VAL A 382 -27.07 -35.85 4.99
C VAL A 382 -26.93 -34.96 6.22
N ASP A 383 -27.61 -35.26 7.34
CA ASP A 383 -27.57 -34.40 8.53
C ASP A 383 -26.21 -34.45 9.26
N ARG A 384 -25.49 -33.32 9.20
CA ARG A 384 -24.19 -33.11 9.84
C ARG A 384 -24.05 -31.67 10.36
N PRO A 385 -23.30 -31.46 11.46
CA PRO A 385 -23.08 -30.13 12.01
C PRO A 385 -22.09 -29.28 11.19
N ILE A 386 -21.27 -29.89 10.34
CA ILE A 386 -20.20 -29.22 9.58
C ILE A 386 -20.18 -29.76 8.15
N TYR A 387 -20.08 -28.86 7.17
CA TYR A 387 -19.79 -29.18 5.77
C TYR A 387 -18.56 -28.38 5.36
N MET A 388 -17.70 -29.02 4.57
CA MET A 388 -16.50 -28.42 4.03
C MET A 388 -16.58 -28.43 2.50
N TYR A 389 -16.39 -27.27 1.90
CA TYR A 389 -16.30 -27.07 0.46
C TYR A 389 -14.84 -26.89 0.07
N VAL A 390 -14.42 -27.52 -1.01
CA VAL A 390 -13.04 -27.44 -1.51
C VAL A 390 -13.06 -26.96 -2.96
N ASP A 391 -12.44 -25.80 -3.20
CA ASP A 391 -12.42 -25.19 -4.53
C ASP A 391 -11.56 -26.02 -5.50
N PRO A 392 -12.00 -26.17 -6.76
CA PRO A 392 -11.23 -26.88 -7.77
C PRO A 392 -9.94 -26.12 -8.08
N THR A 393 -8.83 -26.85 -8.11
CA THR A 393 -7.47 -26.40 -8.39
C THR A 393 -6.83 -27.33 -9.44
N GLY A 394 -5.62 -27.02 -9.89
CA GLY A 394 -4.77 -27.95 -10.64
C GLY A 394 -3.70 -28.61 -9.77
N ILE A 395 -3.00 -29.60 -10.31
CA ILE A 395 -1.71 -30.03 -9.77
C ILE A 395 -0.67 -29.03 -10.27
N HIS A 396 -0.22 -28.14 -9.38
CA HIS A 396 0.76 -27.11 -9.74
C HIS A 396 2.13 -27.73 -10.06
N GLU A 397 2.90 -27.12 -10.96
CA GLU A 397 4.29 -27.58 -11.19
C GLU A 397 5.18 -27.33 -9.97
N LEU A 398 4.90 -26.28 -9.18
CA LEU A 398 5.72 -25.84 -8.06
C LEU A 398 4.89 -25.71 -6.77
N ASN A 399 5.55 -25.86 -5.62
CA ASN A 399 4.95 -25.67 -4.30
C ASN A 399 4.67 -24.18 -4.02
N PRO A 400 3.42 -23.75 -3.79
CA PRO A 400 3.14 -22.38 -3.36
C PRO A 400 3.59 -22.14 -1.90
N ILE A 401 4.63 -21.33 -1.71
CA ILE A 401 5.16 -20.93 -0.40
C ILE A 401 4.44 -19.65 0.04
N VAL A 402 3.49 -19.82 0.97
CA VAL A 402 2.65 -18.74 1.51
C VAL A 402 3.25 -18.13 2.78
N ALA A 403 4.04 -18.90 3.52
CA ALA A 403 4.68 -18.46 4.76
C ALA A 403 5.86 -17.51 4.47
N TRP A 404 5.99 -16.45 5.26
CA TRP A 404 7.01 -15.41 5.11
C TRP A 404 8.38 -15.82 5.63
N ASP A 405 8.40 -16.59 6.73
CA ASP A 405 9.60 -16.87 7.53
C ASP A 405 10.75 -17.49 6.74
N SER A 406 10.47 -18.15 5.61
CA SER A 406 11.48 -18.83 4.80
C SER A 406 12.12 -17.96 3.71
N TRP A 407 11.63 -16.75 3.44
CA TRP A 407 12.11 -15.94 2.30
C TRP A 407 11.94 -14.42 2.42
N ALA A 408 10.97 -13.94 3.21
CA ALA A 408 10.72 -12.52 3.42
C ALA A 408 10.18 -12.25 4.84
N PRO A 409 10.97 -12.46 5.91
CA PRO A 409 10.48 -12.43 7.30
C PRO A 409 10.19 -11.02 7.85
N ASN A 410 10.76 -9.96 7.24
CA ASN A 410 10.70 -8.61 7.79
C ASN A 410 9.67 -7.75 7.06
N THR A 411 8.65 -7.26 7.78
CA THR A 411 7.66 -6.33 7.23
C THR A 411 8.20 -4.90 7.17
N VAL A 412 7.97 -4.20 6.07
CA VAL A 412 8.32 -2.79 5.95
C VAL A 412 7.24 -1.89 6.52
N LYS A 413 7.65 -0.93 7.36
CA LYS A 413 6.75 0.04 7.98
C LYS A 413 6.69 1.31 7.15
N HIS A 414 5.48 1.83 6.98
CA HIS A 414 5.22 3.07 6.24
C HIS A 414 4.50 4.08 7.13
N VAL A 415 4.93 5.34 7.05
CA VAL A 415 4.27 6.45 7.75
C VAL A 415 3.05 6.88 6.92
N PRO A 416 1.85 7.08 7.51
CA PRO A 416 0.68 7.53 6.77
C PRO A 416 0.94 8.82 5.98
N LEU A 417 0.39 8.90 4.77
CA LEU A 417 0.61 10.01 3.84
C LEU A 417 -0.68 10.82 3.65
N ASP A 418 -0.71 12.07 4.12
CA ASP A 418 -1.84 12.97 3.93
C ASP A 418 -1.93 13.46 2.48
N ARG A 419 -3.15 13.51 1.95
CA ARG A 419 -3.45 13.87 0.55
C ARG A 419 -4.54 14.95 0.52
N PRO A 420 -4.23 16.18 0.93
CA PRO A 420 -5.22 17.24 1.00
C PRO A 420 -5.78 17.54 -0.40
N LEU A 421 -7.10 17.62 -0.51
CA LEU A 421 -7.79 17.87 -1.76
C LEU A 421 -8.02 19.37 -1.99
N ARG A 422 -7.80 19.82 -3.23
CA ARG A 422 -8.12 21.19 -3.68
C ARG A 422 -8.65 21.15 -5.11
N ALA A 423 -9.52 22.09 -5.45
CA ALA A 423 -10.03 22.26 -6.80
C ALA A 423 -10.27 23.74 -7.12
N THR A 424 -10.39 24.09 -8.40
CA THR A 424 -10.69 25.47 -8.81
C THR A 424 -12.10 25.90 -8.40
N THR A 425 -13.02 24.95 -8.14
CA THR A 425 -14.32 25.21 -7.53
C THR A 425 -14.69 24.13 -6.50
N ALA A 426 -15.36 24.52 -5.41
CA ALA A 426 -15.80 23.57 -4.37
C ALA A 426 -16.74 22.48 -4.90
N LYS A 427 -17.59 22.81 -5.89
CA LYS A 427 -18.50 21.85 -6.54
C LYS A 427 -17.72 20.72 -7.23
N THR A 428 -16.61 21.04 -7.90
CA THR A 428 -15.77 20.09 -8.61
C THR A 428 -15.22 19.03 -7.65
N LEU A 429 -14.81 19.43 -6.45
CA LEU A 429 -14.23 18.52 -5.47
C LEU A 429 -15.24 17.50 -4.93
N GLY A 430 -16.49 17.93 -4.73
CA GLY A 430 -17.59 17.03 -4.35
C GLY A 430 -17.90 15.98 -5.43
N ILE A 431 -17.84 16.37 -6.72
CA ILE A 431 -18.02 15.44 -7.85
C ILE A 431 -16.89 14.42 -7.89
N PHE A 432 -15.63 14.89 -7.83
CA PHE A 432 -14.45 14.03 -7.83
C PHE A 432 -14.50 12.98 -6.71
N CYS A 433 -14.75 13.39 -5.46
CA CYS A 433 -14.86 12.47 -4.33
C CYS A 433 -15.99 11.44 -4.54
N SER A 434 -17.16 11.88 -5.01
CA SER A 434 -18.29 10.99 -5.30
C SER A 434 -17.98 9.97 -6.38
N GLN A 435 -17.13 10.30 -7.36
CA GLN A 435 -16.78 9.40 -8.44
C GLN A 435 -15.70 8.40 -8.05
N ILE A 436 -14.64 8.86 -7.36
CA ILE A 436 -13.58 7.97 -6.86
C ILE A 436 -14.13 6.98 -5.83
N ASN A 437 -15.01 7.43 -4.93
CA ASN A 437 -15.63 6.56 -3.90
C ASN A 437 -16.64 5.54 -4.46
N ARG A 438 -16.86 5.48 -5.79
CA ARG A 438 -17.62 4.36 -6.41
C ARG A 438 -16.85 3.06 -6.31
N ASP A 439 -15.52 3.14 -6.31
CA ASP A 439 -14.68 2.00 -5.97
C ASP A 439 -14.60 1.91 -4.44
N PRO A 440 -15.05 0.79 -3.85
CA PRO A 440 -15.13 0.61 -2.40
C PRO A 440 -13.77 0.61 -1.69
N SER A 441 -12.65 0.55 -2.43
CA SER A 441 -11.30 0.67 -1.87
C SER A 441 -10.94 2.11 -1.48
N PHE A 442 -11.73 3.10 -1.89
CA PHE A 442 -11.50 4.51 -1.60
C PHE A 442 -12.51 5.10 -0.61
N SER A 443 -12.04 6.06 0.19
CA SER A 443 -12.85 6.83 1.14
C SER A 443 -12.39 8.29 1.20
N TRP A 444 -12.58 9.03 0.11
CA TRP A 444 -12.23 10.44 0.00
C TRP A 444 -13.32 11.36 0.55
N SER A 445 -12.89 12.45 1.17
CA SER A 445 -13.70 13.53 1.73
C SER A 445 -13.17 14.89 1.29
N VAL A 446 -14.09 15.81 0.97
CA VAL A 446 -13.80 17.19 0.54
C VAL A 446 -13.01 17.95 1.61
N ASP A 447 -13.37 17.78 2.88
CA ASP A 447 -12.77 18.50 4.02
C ASP A 447 -11.80 17.63 4.84
N GLY A 448 -11.49 16.41 4.36
CA GLY A 448 -10.63 15.46 5.05
C GLY A 448 -9.15 15.58 4.67
N THR A 449 -8.28 15.01 5.49
CA THR A 449 -6.85 14.82 5.16
C THR A 449 -6.62 13.75 4.10
N ASN A 450 -7.59 12.84 3.91
CA ASN A 450 -7.56 11.74 2.94
C ASN A 450 -6.30 10.87 3.03
N THR A 451 -5.84 10.67 4.25
CA THR A 451 -4.62 9.95 4.58
C THR A 451 -4.58 8.56 3.96
N TYR A 452 -3.54 8.29 3.17
CA TYR A 452 -3.22 6.97 2.67
C TYR A 452 -2.44 6.21 3.73
N CYS A 453 -2.97 5.05 4.14
CA CYS A 453 -2.27 4.07 4.95
C CYS A 453 -1.89 2.89 4.06
N ALA A 454 -0.61 2.52 4.04
CA ALA A 454 -0.17 1.33 3.34
C ALA A 454 -0.89 0.09 3.89
N PRO A 455 -1.32 -0.85 3.02
CA PRO A 455 -1.88 -2.12 3.46
C PRO A 455 -0.95 -2.86 4.43
N VAL A 456 -1.51 -3.31 5.55
CA VAL A 456 -0.75 -4.01 6.61
C VAL A 456 -0.30 -5.39 6.12
N ASP A 457 0.92 -5.79 6.48
CA ASP A 457 1.47 -7.15 6.26
C ASP A 457 1.58 -7.60 4.78
N GLN A 458 1.54 -6.69 3.81
CA GLN A 458 1.70 -7.03 2.39
C GLN A 458 3.14 -6.89 1.88
N ASP A 459 3.90 -5.98 2.46
CA ASP A 459 5.16 -5.48 1.93
C ASP A 459 6.30 -5.88 2.87
N HIS A 460 7.07 -6.87 2.43
CA HIS A 460 8.15 -7.47 3.19
C HIS A 460 9.47 -7.40 2.43
N GLU A 461 10.57 -7.32 3.16
CA GLU A 461 11.91 -7.35 2.62
C GLU A 461 12.26 -8.78 2.19
N ILE A 462 12.65 -8.93 0.93
CA ILE A 462 13.17 -10.20 0.40
C ILE A 462 14.65 -10.27 0.75
N GLN A 463 15.04 -11.38 1.38
CA GLN A 463 16.44 -11.75 1.60
C GLN A 463 16.58 -13.25 1.40
N MET A 464 17.03 -13.65 0.22
CA MET A 464 17.18 -15.05 -0.14
C MET A 464 18.60 -15.36 -0.58
N GLU A 465 19.09 -16.51 -0.12
CA GLU A 465 20.36 -17.10 -0.52
C GLU A 465 20.13 -18.53 -1.05
N GLY A 466 21.16 -19.08 -1.70
CA GLY A 466 21.17 -20.45 -2.22
C GLY A 466 20.63 -20.59 -3.65
N GLY A 467 20.62 -19.51 -4.43
CA GLY A 467 20.11 -19.54 -5.80
C GLY A 467 18.58 -19.42 -5.86
N ALA A 468 18.10 -18.38 -6.52
CA ALA A 468 16.68 -18.17 -6.80
C ALA A 468 16.46 -17.53 -8.16
N PHE A 469 15.24 -17.70 -8.67
CA PHE A 469 14.80 -17.12 -9.92
C PHE A 469 14.01 -15.84 -9.66
N VAL A 470 14.25 -14.82 -10.48
CA VAL A 470 13.43 -13.60 -10.53
C VAL A 470 12.79 -13.54 -11.91
N SER A 471 11.44 -13.54 -11.95
CA SER A 471 10.71 -13.40 -13.21
C SER A 471 10.88 -11.99 -13.79
N PRO A 472 10.56 -11.76 -15.07
CA PRO A 472 10.53 -10.41 -15.66
C PRO A 472 9.65 -9.43 -14.88
N HIS A 473 8.66 -9.92 -14.15
CA HIS A 473 7.72 -9.10 -13.37
C HIS A 473 8.16 -8.90 -11.92
N GLY A 474 9.39 -9.34 -11.59
CA GLY A 474 9.97 -9.21 -10.26
C GLY A 474 9.45 -10.21 -9.22
N LEU A 475 8.78 -11.27 -9.66
CA LEU A 475 8.32 -12.34 -8.75
C LEU A 475 9.45 -13.34 -8.50
N VAL A 476 9.60 -13.78 -7.26
CA VAL A 476 10.72 -14.64 -6.83
C VAL A 476 10.27 -16.06 -6.62
N TYR A 477 11.09 -17.02 -7.05
CA TYR A 477 10.79 -18.43 -6.85
C TYR A 477 12.06 -19.29 -6.83
N ARG A 478 11.96 -20.49 -6.24
CA ARG A 478 13.01 -21.51 -6.17
C ARG A 478 12.75 -22.61 -7.22
N HIS A 479 13.69 -23.54 -7.37
CA HIS A 479 13.57 -24.67 -8.28
C HIS A 479 12.28 -25.49 -8.08
N THR A 480 11.83 -25.66 -6.83
CA THR A 480 10.65 -26.45 -6.44
C THR A 480 9.51 -25.66 -5.80
N GLY A 481 9.64 -24.34 -5.63
CA GLY A 481 8.63 -23.55 -4.91
C GLY A 481 8.46 -22.11 -5.39
N LEU A 482 7.22 -21.62 -5.40
CA LEU A 482 6.83 -20.24 -5.71
C LEU A 482 6.75 -19.43 -4.43
N CYS A 483 7.43 -18.29 -4.35
CA CYS A 483 7.29 -17.39 -3.21
C CYS A 483 6.05 -16.52 -3.43
N VAL A 484 4.89 -16.99 -2.96
CA VAL A 484 3.59 -16.36 -3.21
C VAL A 484 3.29 -15.31 -2.15
N GLY A 485 3.34 -15.69 -0.87
CA GLY A 485 2.86 -14.83 0.22
C GLY A 485 1.37 -15.01 0.54
N LYS A 486 0.87 -14.27 1.53
CA LYS A 486 -0.44 -14.52 2.18
C LYS A 486 -1.63 -13.77 1.55
N THR A 487 -1.40 -12.77 0.72
CA THR A 487 -2.47 -11.87 0.26
C THR A 487 -3.10 -12.33 -1.05
N GLU A 488 -4.39 -12.07 -1.25
CA GLU A 488 -5.06 -12.41 -2.52
C GLU A 488 -4.43 -11.71 -3.72
N LYS A 489 -3.97 -10.46 -3.58
CA LYS A 489 -3.30 -9.76 -4.69
C LYS A 489 -2.00 -10.44 -5.12
N GLN A 490 -1.26 -11.01 -4.18
CA GLN A 490 -0.05 -11.78 -4.51
C GLN A 490 -0.38 -13.07 -5.25
N LYS A 491 -1.46 -13.76 -4.86
CA LYS A 491 -1.97 -14.93 -5.59
C LYS A 491 -2.39 -14.56 -7.01
N GLU A 492 -3.09 -13.43 -7.18
CA GLU A 492 -3.51 -12.90 -8.49
C GLU A 492 -2.30 -12.65 -9.40
N LEU A 493 -1.27 -11.95 -8.90
CA LEU A 493 -0.07 -11.66 -9.69
C LEU A 493 0.63 -12.94 -10.20
N TRP A 494 0.68 -13.99 -9.39
CA TRP A 494 1.18 -15.30 -9.84
C TRP A 494 0.26 -15.98 -10.86
N SER A 495 -1.05 -15.78 -10.77
CA SER A 495 -2.01 -16.33 -11.73
C SER A 495 -1.97 -15.63 -13.10
N GLU A 496 -1.61 -14.34 -13.11
CA GLU A 496 -1.44 -13.52 -14.32
C GLU A 496 -0.06 -13.75 -14.96
N ASN A 497 0.92 -14.24 -14.19
CA ASN A 497 2.28 -14.45 -14.66
C ASN A 497 2.50 -15.86 -15.24
N GLN A 498 2.91 -15.94 -16.50
CA GLN A 498 3.31 -17.21 -17.10
C GLN A 498 4.81 -17.42 -16.97
N ILE A 499 5.19 -18.39 -16.14
CA ILE A 499 6.56 -18.88 -16.00
C ILE A 499 6.70 -20.24 -16.69
N SER A 500 7.72 -20.37 -17.53
CA SER A 500 8.12 -21.65 -18.11
C SER A 500 9.49 -22.07 -17.60
N HIS A 501 9.63 -23.36 -17.26
CA HIS A 501 10.92 -23.93 -16.87
C HIS A 501 11.92 -23.99 -18.04
N LEU A 502 11.47 -23.77 -19.28
CA LEU A 502 12.32 -23.68 -20.47
C LEU A 502 12.89 -22.28 -20.71
N MET A 503 12.43 -21.26 -19.97
CA MET A 503 12.92 -19.89 -20.12
C MET A 503 14.42 -19.83 -19.83
N PRO A 504 15.26 -19.34 -20.75
CA PRO A 504 16.68 -19.13 -20.49
C PRO A 504 16.89 -18.19 -19.31
N ALA A 505 17.86 -18.50 -18.47
CA ALA A 505 18.19 -17.75 -17.28
C ALA A 505 19.48 -16.95 -17.46
N GLN A 506 19.41 -15.64 -17.23
CA GLN A 506 20.57 -14.76 -17.12
C GLN A 506 21.14 -14.87 -15.70
N HIS A 507 22.38 -15.34 -15.57
CA HIS A 507 23.03 -15.47 -14.26
C HIS A 507 23.56 -14.14 -13.75
N THR A 508 23.42 -13.92 -12.44
CA THR A 508 24.08 -12.83 -11.71
C THR A 508 24.37 -13.24 -10.27
N ALA A 509 25.40 -12.67 -9.64
CA ALA A 509 25.70 -12.97 -8.24
C ALA A 509 24.60 -12.47 -7.28
N SER A 510 23.96 -11.34 -7.62
CA SER A 510 22.88 -10.77 -6.80
C SER A 510 21.86 -10.07 -7.68
N MET A 511 20.57 -10.24 -7.39
CA MET A 511 19.47 -9.63 -8.14
C MET A 511 18.48 -8.93 -7.20
N MET A 512 18.00 -7.76 -7.61
CA MET A 512 16.90 -7.06 -6.98
C MET A 512 15.57 -7.58 -7.51
N ALA A 513 14.66 -7.93 -6.60
CA ALA A 513 13.29 -8.30 -6.88
C ALA A 513 12.35 -7.19 -6.41
N PHE A 514 11.72 -6.53 -7.37
CA PHE A 514 10.66 -5.56 -7.13
C PHE A 514 9.55 -5.80 -8.15
N PRO A 515 8.28 -5.66 -7.76
CA PRO A 515 7.17 -5.76 -8.70
C PRO A 515 7.39 -4.84 -9.89
N LEU A 516 7.32 -5.42 -11.09
CA LEU A 516 7.51 -4.71 -12.34
C LEU A 516 6.29 -4.99 -13.21
N ASP A 517 5.40 -4.01 -13.26
CA ASP A 517 4.20 -4.06 -14.09
C ASP A 517 4.59 -3.94 -15.57
N PRO A 518 4.03 -4.77 -16.48
CA PRO A 518 4.31 -4.68 -17.91
C PRO A 518 4.07 -3.28 -18.50
N THR A 519 3.07 -2.56 -18.00
CA THR A 519 2.77 -1.19 -18.45
C THR A 519 3.90 -0.22 -18.12
N TRP A 520 4.67 -0.46 -17.05
CA TRP A 520 5.78 0.40 -16.68
C TRP A 520 6.98 0.15 -17.59
N VAL A 521 7.20 -1.08 -18.03
CA VAL A 521 8.32 -1.43 -18.91
C VAL A 521 8.25 -0.70 -20.25
N GLU A 522 7.03 -0.44 -20.74
CA GLU A 522 6.78 0.29 -21.97
C GLU A 522 6.78 1.82 -21.80
N GLU A 523 6.63 2.33 -20.58
CA GLU A 523 6.48 3.77 -20.30
C GLU A 523 7.60 4.27 -19.37
N ALA A 524 8.62 4.93 -19.94
CA ALA A 524 9.82 5.35 -19.21
C ALA A 524 9.55 6.21 -17.96
N SER A 525 8.47 7.01 -17.97
CA SER A 525 8.06 7.83 -16.82
C SER A 525 7.55 6.98 -15.65
N LEU A 526 6.72 5.97 -15.92
CA LEU A 526 6.21 5.02 -14.94
C LEU A 526 7.32 4.09 -14.44
N TYR A 527 8.16 3.59 -15.35
CA TYR A 527 9.33 2.80 -15.00
C TYR A 527 10.21 3.54 -13.98
N THR A 528 10.54 4.79 -14.28
CA THR A 528 11.39 5.62 -13.43
C THR A 528 10.74 5.86 -12.08
N LEU A 529 9.46 6.23 -12.08
CA LEU A 529 8.75 6.60 -10.87
C LEU A 529 8.51 5.40 -9.94
N TYR A 530 8.02 4.27 -10.45
CA TYR A 530 7.59 3.14 -9.62
C TYR A 530 8.64 2.06 -9.41
N TYR A 531 9.44 1.74 -10.44
CA TYR A 531 10.46 0.69 -10.36
C TYR A 531 11.82 1.27 -9.97
N LEU A 532 12.30 2.27 -10.71
CA LEU A 532 13.66 2.79 -10.52
C LEU A 532 13.83 3.51 -9.17
N SER A 533 12.79 4.15 -8.63
CA SER A 533 12.83 4.75 -7.28
C SER A 533 13.20 3.73 -6.20
N ARG A 534 12.59 2.54 -6.27
CA ARG A 534 12.83 1.42 -5.34
C ARG A 534 14.17 0.77 -5.58
N VAL A 535 14.55 0.58 -6.85
CA VAL A 535 15.88 0.09 -7.24
C VAL A 535 16.96 1.02 -6.71
N ILE A 536 16.84 2.34 -6.87
CA ILE A 536 17.82 3.32 -6.39
C ILE A 536 17.92 3.26 -4.86
N LYS A 537 16.80 3.17 -4.15
CA LYS A 537 16.78 2.99 -2.70
C LYS A 537 17.53 1.71 -2.27
N GLN A 538 17.26 0.59 -2.93
CA GLN A 538 17.93 -0.69 -2.66
C GLN A 538 19.41 -0.67 -3.06
N HIS A 539 19.76 0.04 -4.13
CA HIS A 539 21.14 0.17 -4.61
C HIS A 539 22.05 0.85 -3.58
N GLN A 540 21.50 1.70 -2.71
CA GLN A 540 22.25 2.29 -1.59
C GLN A 540 22.64 1.23 -0.53
N LEU A 541 21.86 0.16 -0.40
CA LEU A 541 22.08 -0.93 0.55
C LEU A 541 22.90 -2.07 -0.08
N THR A 542 22.63 -2.41 -1.34
CA THR A 542 23.26 -3.50 -2.10
C THR A 542 23.69 -3.02 -3.49
N PRO A 543 24.79 -2.25 -3.59
CA PRO A 543 25.23 -1.64 -4.86
C PRO A 543 25.57 -2.64 -5.97
N GLU A 544 25.94 -3.86 -5.61
CA GLU A 544 26.30 -4.96 -6.51
C GLU A 544 25.09 -5.73 -7.07
N ALA A 545 23.89 -5.49 -6.56
CA ALA A 545 22.72 -6.21 -7.02
C ALA A 545 22.23 -5.71 -8.39
N SER A 546 21.98 -6.65 -9.29
CA SER A 546 21.38 -6.44 -10.59
C SER A 546 19.91 -6.05 -10.51
N PHE A 547 19.37 -5.51 -11.60
CA PHE A 547 17.93 -5.28 -11.74
C PHE A 547 17.56 -5.30 -13.24
N TRP A 548 16.27 -5.46 -13.52
CA TRP A 548 15.77 -5.52 -14.89
C TRP A 548 15.91 -4.18 -15.59
N CYS A 549 16.15 -4.19 -16.91
CA CYS A 549 16.10 -2.99 -17.74
C CYS A 549 15.77 -3.35 -19.20
N LYS A 550 14.73 -2.74 -19.76
CA LYS A 550 14.47 -2.82 -21.21
C LYS A 550 15.38 -1.82 -21.92
N GLN A 551 16.00 -2.25 -23.03
CA GLN A 551 16.81 -1.35 -23.84
C GLN A 551 15.90 -0.48 -24.71
N SER A 552 15.75 0.80 -24.37
CA SER A 552 15.06 1.79 -25.19
C SER A 552 15.74 3.16 -25.10
N THR A 553 15.55 4.00 -26.12
CA THR A 553 16.10 5.36 -26.16
C THR A 553 15.52 6.24 -25.05
N GLU A 554 14.23 6.07 -24.75
CA GLU A 554 13.51 6.82 -23.71
C GLU A 554 14.01 6.47 -22.30
N LEU A 555 14.17 5.16 -22.01
CA LEU A 555 14.74 4.72 -20.74
C LEU A 555 16.20 5.18 -20.62
N LEU A 556 16.99 5.08 -21.70
CA LEU A 556 18.36 5.56 -21.70
C LEU A 556 18.45 7.05 -21.33
N ALA A 557 17.53 7.89 -21.80
CA ALA A 557 17.47 9.30 -21.39
C ALA A 557 17.19 9.45 -19.88
N ALA A 558 16.23 8.66 -19.34
CA ALA A 558 15.92 8.65 -17.92
C ALA A 558 17.11 8.20 -17.04
N PHE A 559 17.79 7.12 -17.42
CA PHE A 559 18.95 6.58 -16.68
C PHE A 559 20.09 7.59 -16.56
N LYS A 560 20.29 8.42 -17.60
CA LYS A 560 21.34 9.43 -17.60
C LYS A 560 21.03 10.68 -16.77
N LEU A 561 19.82 10.79 -16.20
CA LEU A 561 19.51 11.82 -15.21
C LEU A 561 20.23 11.58 -13.87
N PHE A 562 20.57 10.32 -13.57
CA PHE A 562 21.06 9.91 -12.26
C PHE A 562 22.58 9.75 -12.21
N ASN A 563 23.16 10.12 -11.07
CA ASN A 563 24.55 9.87 -10.71
C ASN A 563 24.70 8.48 -10.07
N TRP A 564 25.12 7.51 -10.88
CA TRP A 564 25.39 6.15 -10.43
C TRP A 564 26.75 6.09 -9.72
N LYS A 565 26.74 6.05 -8.37
CA LYS A 565 27.95 6.11 -7.50
C LYS A 565 28.97 4.98 -7.75
N LYS A 566 28.65 3.95 -8.55
CA LYS A 566 29.59 3.01 -9.17
C LYS A 566 29.17 2.77 -10.63
N PRO A 567 30.00 3.09 -11.63
CA PRO A 567 29.60 3.12 -13.05
C PRO A 567 29.36 1.73 -13.69
N ARG A 568 29.65 0.62 -13.00
CA ARG A 568 29.25 -0.72 -13.45
C ARG A 568 27.86 -1.03 -12.90
N GLY A 569 26.83 -0.45 -13.50
CA GLY A 569 25.46 -0.85 -13.27
C GLY A 569 25.28 -2.31 -13.69
N HIS A 570 24.74 -3.14 -12.81
CA HIS A 570 24.45 -4.55 -13.09
C HIS A 570 23.10 -4.71 -13.80
N LEU A 571 22.91 -3.99 -14.92
CA LEU A 571 21.68 -4.01 -15.70
C LEU A 571 21.50 -5.38 -16.36
N LEU A 572 20.43 -6.10 -16.00
CA LEU A 572 20.03 -7.31 -16.69
C LEU A 572 19.04 -6.96 -17.80
N HIS A 573 19.19 -7.61 -18.96
CA HIS A 573 18.32 -7.33 -20.10
C HIS A 573 16.90 -7.86 -19.82
N PHE A 574 15.91 -6.97 -19.78
CA PHE A 574 14.51 -7.37 -19.69
C PHE A 574 14.04 -8.03 -20.99
N SER A 575 13.48 -9.23 -20.87
CA SER A 575 12.71 -9.90 -21.91
C SER A 575 11.67 -10.79 -21.25
N GLU A 576 10.43 -10.75 -21.75
CA GLU A 576 9.33 -11.62 -21.26
C GLU A 576 9.64 -13.12 -21.44
N GLN A 577 10.58 -13.45 -22.32
CA GLN A 577 10.98 -14.84 -22.63
C GLN A 577 12.17 -15.33 -21.80
N SER A 578 12.76 -14.47 -20.97
CA SER A 578 13.92 -14.81 -20.13
C SER A 578 13.64 -14.58 -18.66
N GLN A 579 14.51 -15.09 -17.81
CA GLN A 579 14.44 -14.89 -16.35
C GLN A 579 15.83 -14.62 -15.80
N ALA A 580 15.92 -14.13 -14.57
CA ALA A 580 17.20 -14.04 -13.88
C ALA A 580 17.36 -15.25 -12.98
N PHE A 581 18.56 -15.81 -12.93
CA PHE A 581 18.98 -16.73 -11.86
C PHE A 581 20.06 -16.02 -11.05
N ALA A 582 19.85 -15.90 -9.74
CA ALA A 582 20.76 -15.18 -8.87
C ALA A 582 21.11 -15.96 -7.60
N ASP A 583 22.39 -15.94 -7.23
CA ASP A 583 22.88 -16.63 -6.03
C ASP A 583 22.25 -16.02 -4.77
N LYS A 584 22.08 -14.69 -4.78
CA LYS A 584 21.38 -13.89 -3.78
C LYS A 584 20.25 -13.06 -4.41
N VAL A 585 19.09 -13.01 -3.76
CA VAL A 585 17.98 -12.12 -4.14
C VAL A 585 17.64 -11.20 -2.98
N VAL A 586 17.54 -9.91 -3.28
CA VAL A 586 17.16 -8.85 -2.33
C VAL A 586 16.03 -8.01 -2.90
N GLY A 587 15.27 -7.29 -2.08
CA GLY A 587 14.26 -6.36 -2.57
C GLY A 587 12.98 -6.43 -1.76
N ARG A 588 11.81 -6.39 -2.41
CA ARG A 588 10.51 -6.35 -1.74
C ARG A 588 9.51 -7.29 -2.39
N THR A 589 8.64 -7.87 -1.57
CA THR A 589 7.56 -8.75 -2.01
C THR A 589 6.60 -8.04 -2.96
N ALA A 590 5.85 -8.82 -3.73
CA ALA A 590 4.72 -8.30 -4.49
C ALA A 590 3.69 -7.65 -3.55
N HIS A 591 3.35 -6.39 -3.79
CA HIS A 591 2.47 -5.62 -2.90
C HIS A 591 1.75 -4.49 -3.65
N THR A 592 0.68 -3.98 -3.06
CA THR A 592 -0.10 -2.84 -3.60
C THR A 592 0.32 -1.48 -3.04
N VAL A 593 1.38 -1.45 -2.25
CA VAL A 593 1.88 -0.22 -1.63
C VAL A 593 2.27 0.80 -2.70
N ARG A 594 1.68 2.00 -2.60
CA ARG A 594 1.95 3.16 -3.47
C ARG A 594 3.23 3.87 -3.05
N LEU A 595 3.58 4.93 -3.78
CA LEU A 595 4.79 5.73 -3.52
C LEU A 595 4.71 6.46 -2.18
N PHE A 596 5.85 6.54 -1.50
CA PHE A 596 6.06 7.34 -0.29
C PHE A 596 7.13 8.42 -0.52
N PRO A 597 7.24 9.41 0.38
CA PRO A 597 8.25 10.46 0.28
C PRO A 597 9.68 9.95 0.12
N ASP A 598 10.04 8.86 0.79
CA ASP A 598 11.35 8.24 0.66
C ASP A 598 11.67 7.76 -0.76
N ASP A 599 10.66 7.30 -1.52
CA ASP A 599 10.85 6.85 -2.90
C ASP A 599 11.18 8.05 -3.81
N ILE A 600 10.50 9.18 -3.59
CA ILE A 600 10.74 10.42 -4.33
C ILE A 600 12.08 11.05 -3.94
N GLU A 601 12.42 11.02 -2.65
CA GLU A 601 13.71 11.50 -2.15
C GLU A 601 14.87 10.65 -2.70
N ALA A 602 14.70 9.32 -2.81
CA ALA A 602 15.69 8.45 -3.45
C ALA A 602 15.97 8.87 -4.90
N LEU A 603 14.93 9.19 -5.68
CA LEU A 603 15.09 9.71 -7.04
C LEU A 603 15.83 11.06 -7.04
N ARG A 604 15.33 12.04 -6.28
CA ARG A 604 15.87 13.42 -6.26
C ARG A 604 17.32 13.50 -5.77
N THR A 605 17.67 12.76 -4.72
CA THR A 605 19.04 12.76 -4.15
C THR A 605 20.08 12.10 -5.05
N ASN A 606 19.65 11.28 -6.02
CA ASN A 606 20.55 10.63 -6.96
C ASN A 606 20.59 11.31 -8.33
N LEU A 607 19.91 12.45 -8.53
CA LEU A 607 20.07 13.25 -9.75
C LEU A 607 21.45 13.90 -9.85
N PHE A 608 21.92 14.17 -11.07
CA PHE A 608 23.00 15.15 -11.24
C PHE A 608 22.52 16.54 -10.82
N GLU A 609 23.35 17.27 -10.07
CA GLU A 609 23.02 18.60 -9.53
C GLU A 609 22.51 19.59 -10.60
N SER A 610 22.93 19.43 -11.86
CA SER A 610 22.50 20.29 -12.98
C SER A 610 21.02 20.13 -13.36
N PHE A 611 20.34 19.07 -12.93
CA PHE A 611 18.98 18.75 -13.38
C PHE A 611 17.89 19.09 -12.37
N TRP A 612 18.23 19.47 -11.14
CA TRP A 612 17.20 19.73 -10.14
C TRP A 612 17.59 20.85 -9.16
N VAL A 613 16.76 21.90 -9.14
CA VAL A 613 16.85 22.99 -8.18
C VAL A 613 15.69 22.85 -7.19
N PRO A 614 15.95 22.60 -5.89
CA PRO A 614 14.91 22.33 -4.91
C PRO A 614 14.16 23.57 -4.42
N THR A 615 14.69 24.78 -4.67
CA THR A 615 14.15 26.04 -4.16
C THR A 615 13.20 26.70 -5.16
N ILE A 616 12.05 27.18 -4.66
CA ILE A 616 11.08 27.97 -5.42
C ILE A 616 11.29 29.46 -5.12
N SER A 617 11.22 30.32 -6.15
CA SER A 617 11.18 31.78 -6.01
C SER A 617 9.83 32.36 -6.48
N GLU A 618 9.51 33.59 -6.11
CA GLU A 618 8.24 34.22 -6.56
C GLU A 618 8.17 34.45 -8.07
N THR A 619 9.32 34.62 -8.73
CA THR A 619 9.45 34.77 -10.19
C THR A 619 9.71 33.43 -10.90
N ALA A 620 9.66 32.31 -10.17
CA ALA A 620 10.02 31.02 -10.70
C ALA A 620 9.11 30.56 -11.85
N PRO A 621 9.61 29.66 -12.72
CA PRO A 621 8.97 29.29 -13.96
C PRO A 621 7.56 28.70 -13.80
N LEU A 622 6.70 29.02 -14.76
CA LEU A 622 5.44 28.33 -15.04
C LEU A 622 5.69 27.33 -16.16
N VAL A 623 5.45 26.05 -15.90
CA VAL A 623 5.54 24.98 -16.89
C VAL A 623 4.15 24.63 -17.41
N ILE A 624 3.98 24.55 -18.72
CA ILE A 624 2.71 24.13 -19.36
C ILE A 624 3.01 22.94 -20.26
N VAL A 625 2.29 21.84 -20.05
CA VAL A 625 2.47 20.58 -20.80
C VAL A 625 1.44 20.51 -21.92
N VAL A 626 1.91 20.44 -23.16
CA VAL A 626 1.14 20.29 -24.39
C VAL A 626 0.85 18.80 -24.62
N ASP A 627 -0.40 18.47 -24.85
CA ASP A 627 -0.88 17.10 -25.08
C ASP A 627 -1.67 16.93 -26.40
N GLU A 628 -1.82 18.02 -27.17
CA GLU A 628 -2.60 18.12 -28.42
C GLU A 628 -4.08 17.72 -28.35
N LYS A 629 -4.60 17.38 -27.18
CA LYS A 629 -6.00 16.98 -26.97
C LYS A 629 -6.78 17.99 -26.15
N GLN A 630 -6.28 18.30 -24.97
CA GLN A 630 -6.85 19.27 -24.04
C GLN A 630 -6.05 20.58 -24.03
N LEU A 631 -4.73 20.47 -23.94
CA LEU A 631 -3.78 21.58 -23.99
C LEU A 631 -3.11 21.60 -25.36
N THR A 632 -3.80 22.18 -26.34
CA THR A 632 -3.29 22.35 -27.71
C THR A 632 -2.30 23.51 -27.80
N GLU A 633 -1.42 23.52 -28.81
CA GLU A 633 -0.44 24.61 -28.99
C GLU A 633 -1.09 26.00 -28.99
N THR A 634 -2.28 26.13 -29.60
CA THR A 634 -3.00 27.41 -29.66
C THR A 634 -3.43 27.88 -28.27
N LEU A 635 -3.94 26.98 -27.42
CA LEU A 635 -4.32 27.31 -26.06
C LEU A 635 -3.10 27.62 -25.19
N VAL A 636 -2.03 26.83 -25.34
CA VAL A 636 -0.77 27.04 -24.61
C VAL A 636 -0.13 28.36 -24.98
N ALA A 637 -0.17 28.77 -26.26
CA ALA A 637 0.31 30.09 -26.69
C ALA A 637 -0.47 31.24 -26.03
N GLU A 638 -1.80 31.12 -25.92
CA GLU A 638 -2.63 32.12 -25.23
C GLU A 638 -2.33 32.19 -23.73
N LEU A 639 -2.21 31.04 -23.06
CA LEU A 639 -1.81 30.98 -21.65
C LEU A 639 -0.41 31.57 -21.44
N SER A 640 0.52 31.27 -22.35
CA SER A 640 1.89 31.80 -22.29
C SER A 640 1.90 33.32 -22.39
N GLU A 641 1.13 33.89 -23.32
CA GLU A 641 1.03 35.34 -23.51
C GLU A 641 0.43 36.03 -22.28
N LEU A 642 -0.54 35.41 -21.61
CA LEU A 642 -1.18 35.95 -20.40
C LEU A 642 -0.22 36.03 -19.20
N TYR A 643 0.67 35.04 -19.04
CA TYR A 643 1.49 34.90 -17.84
C TYR A 643 2.98 35.24 -18.00
N LYS A 644 3.49 35.42 -19.23
CA LYS A 644 4.90 35.75 -19.51
C LYS A 644 5.43 37.03 -18.84
N LYS A 645 4.54 37.95 -18.44
CA LYS A 645 4.93 39.18 -17.73
C LYS A 645 5.24 38.95 -16.25
N ARG A 646 4.74 37.86 -15.67
CA ARG A 646 4.88 37.53 -14.24
C ARG A 646 5.79 36.32 -13.99
N HIS A 647 5.86 35.41 -14.96
CA HIS A 647 6.63 34.17 -14.86
C HIS A 647 7.42 33.93 -16.14
N GLU A 648 8.58 33.30 -16.02
CA GLU A 648 9.21 32.61 -17.15
C GLU A 648 8.30 31.43 -17.55
N VAL A 649 7.74 31.43 -18.76
CA VAL A 649 6.89 30.33 -19.22
C VAL A 649 7.72 29.33 -19.99
N ARG A 650 7.70 28.07 -19.55
CA ARG A 650 8.37 26.94 -20.20
C ARG A 650 7.32 25.99 -20.74
N ILE A 651 7.48 25.59 -21.99
CA ILE A 651 6.58 24.68 -22.68
C ILE A 651 7.23 23.30 -22.75
N LEU A 652 6.46 22.27 -22.42
CA LEU A 652 6.83 20.87 -22.55
C LEU A 652 5.82 20.17 -23.44
N HIS A 653 6.24 19.21 -24.24
CA HIS A 653 5.35 18.27 -24.93
C HIS A 653 5.28 16.95 -24.17
N ILE A 654 4.13 16.28 -24.24
CA ILE A 654 3.89 15.02 -23.53
C ILE A 654 4.89 13.91 -23.90
N ASP A 655 5.42 13.95 -25.13
CA ASP A 655 6.38 12.98 -25.68
C ASP A 655 7.85 13.45 -25.57
N ASP A 656 8.11 14.59 -24.93
CA ASP A 656 9.48 15.06 -24.72
C ASP A 656 10.28 14.07 -23.85
N ASP A 657 11.59 13.98 -24.10
CA ASP A 657 12.47 13.09 -23.36
C ASP A 657 12.73 13.56 -21.92
N ALA A 658 13.26 12.65 -21.10
CA ALA A 658 13.49 12.87 -19.68
C ALA A 658 14.41 14.08 -19.36
N TYR A 659 15.33 14.45 -20.24
CA TYR A 659 16.20 15.62 -20.03
C TYR A 659 15.45 16.93 -20.21
N VAL A 660 14.59 16.99 -21.23
CA VAL A 660 13.75 18.16 -21.49
C VAL A 660 12.81 18.37 -20.31
N TRP A 661 12.17 17.30 -19.82
CA TRP A 661 11.37 17.30 -18.59
C TRP A 661 12.15 17.82 -17.38
N ALA A 662 13.32 17.25 -17.10
CA ALA A 662 14.15 17.64 -15.95
C ALA A 662 14.54 19.12 -16.02
N LYS A 663 14.99 19.61 -17.17
CA LYS A 663 15.37 21.01 -17.35
C LYS A 663 14.19 21.97 -17.17
N ALA A 664 13.02 21.62 -17.72
CA ALA A 664 11.85 22.49 -17.64
C ALA A 664 11.30 22.57 -16.21
N LEU A 665 11.22 21.43 -15.51
CA LEU A 665 10.68 21.35 -14.15
C LEU A 665 11.66 21.85 -13.08
N SER A 666 12.96 21.93 -13.37
CA SER A 666 13.96 22.43 -12.45
C SER A 666 13.65 23.87 -11.99
N GLY A 667 13.41 24.03 -10.68
CA GLY A 667 13.04 25.30 -10.06
C GLY A 667 11.62 25.78 -10.36
N ALA A 668 10.76 24.99 -11.01
CA ALA A 668 9.40 25.40 -11.36
C ALA A 668 8.55 25.70 -10.12
N SER A 669 7.80 26.81 -10.16
CA SER A 669 6.82 27.14 -9.10
C SER A 669 5.43 26.56 -9.39
N ARG A 670 5.11 26.40 -10.68
CA ARG A 670 3.79 26.02 -11.16
C ARG A 670 3.88 25.09 -12.35
N VAL A 671 2.99 24.10 -12.40
CA VAL A 671 2.81 23.22 -13.56
C VAL A 671 1.34 23.13 -13.93
N ILE A 672 1.02 23.24 -15.22
CA ILE A 672 -0.31 22.98 -15.77
C ILE A 672 -0.20 21.79 -16.73
N LEU A 673 -0.98 20.75 -16.50
CA LEU A 673 -1.04 19.58 -17.38
C LEU A 673 -2.42 18.93 -17.37
N SER A 674 -2.68 18.10 -18.36
CA SER A 674 -3.84 17.20 -18.37
C SER A 674 -3.42 15.78 -18.04
N SER A 675 -4.34 15.01 -17.44
CA SER A 675 -4.16 13.58 -17.25
C SER A 675 -5.39 12.81 -17.77
N SER A 676 -5.16 11.57 -18.21
CA SER A 676 -6.20 10.63 -18.59
C SER A 676 -5.69 9.21 -18.41
N VAL A 677 -6.56 8.31 -17.95
CA VAL A 677 -6.25 6.89 -17.78
C VAL A 677 -6.25 6.14 -19.13
N LYS A 678 -6.94 6.68 -20.15
CA LYS A 678 -7.16 5.98 -21.43
C LYS A 678 -6.55 6.68 -22.63
N ASN A 679 -6.49 8.00 -22.59
CA ASN A 679 -6.32 8.81 -23.79
C ASN A 679 -4.97 9.53 -23.86
N LEU A 680 -4.18 9.54 -22.77
CA LEU A 680 -2.90 10.24 -22.72
C LEU A 680 -1.83 9.33 -22.14
N LYS A 681 -0.59 9.53 -22.58
CA LYS A 681 0.58 8.97 -21.88
C LYS A 681 0.64 9.50 -20.45
N PRO A 682 1.17 8.72 -19.50
CA PRO A 682 1.27 9.10 -18.10
C PRO A 682 2.44 10.09 -17.84
N SER A 683 2.49 11.21 -18.56
CA SER A 683 3.54 12.22 -18.42
C SER A 683 3.55 12.90 -17.05
N TRP A 684 2.40 12.92 -16.37
CA TRP A 684 2.27 13.34 -14.97
C TRP A 684 3.27 12.64 -14.05
N ALA A 685 3.72 11.42 -14.40
CA ALA A 685 4.70 10.69 -13.62
C ALA A 685 6.05 11.43 -13.55
N TRP A 686 6.44 12.25 -14.53
CA TRP A 686 7.67 13.04 -14.48
C TRP A 686 7.65 14.16 -13.43
N LEU A 687 6.49 14.50 -12.86
CA LEU A 687 6.39 15.60 -11.89
C LEU A 687 7.12 15.35 -10.57
N TRP A 688 7.62 14.13 -10.32
CA TRP A 688 8.57 13.90 -9.22
C TRP A 688 9.82 14.81 -9.30
N LEU A 689 10.17 15.28 -10.51
CA LEU A 689 11.25 16.24 -10.79
C LEU A 689 10.92 17.67 -10.35
N ALA A 690 9.66 18.03 -10.12
CA ALA A 690 9.34 19.39 -9.70
C ALA A 690 9.83 19.63 -8.25
N PRO A 691 10.10 20.88 -7.84
CA PRO A 691 10.55 21.20 -6.47
C PRO A 691 9.46 20.98 -5.41
N LYS A 692 9.87 20.85 -4.15
CA LYS A 692 8.93 20.85 -3.00
C LYS A 692 8.20 22.19 -2.93
N GLY A 693 6.89 22.18 -2.72
CA GLY A 693 6.00 23.34 -2.75
C GLY A 693 5.49 23.74 -4.14
N CYS A 694 5.87 23.03 -5.21
CA CYS A 694 5.40 23.35 -6.56
C CYS A 694 3.88 23.17 -6.65
N LYS A 695 3.19 24.15 -7.26
CA LYS A 695 1.73 24.12 -7.41
C LYS A 695 1.35 23.48 -8.73
N VAL A 696 0.60 22.40 -8.70
CA VAL A 696 0.21 21.61 -9.87
C VAL A 696 -1.28 21.80 -10.12
N LEU A 697 -1.64 22.29 -11.30
CA LEU A 697 -3.02 22.32 -11.79
C LEU A 697 -3.23 21.15 -12.76
N GLU A 698 -4.02 20.19 -12.33
CA GLU A 698 -4.37 19.00 -13.12
C GLU A 698 -5.72 19.19 -13.81
N LEU A 699 -5.73 19.01 -15.13
CA LEU A 699 -6.95 18.96 -15.93
C LEU A 699 -7.39 17.50 -16.09
N GLN A 700 -8.60 17.17 -15.63
CA GLN A 700 -9.21 15.85 -15.81
C GLN A 700 -10.59 15.94 -16.44
N GLU A 701 -10.91 15.02 -17.38
CA GLU A 701 -12.28 14.86 -17.82
C GLU A 701 -13.12 14.21 -16.71
N GLU A 702 -14.30 14.75 -16.41
CA GLU A 702 -15.21 14.25 -15.36
C GLU A 702 -15.58 12.76 -15.49
N ARG A 703 -15.44 12.13 -16.66
CA ARG A 703 -15.77 10.72 -16.87
C ARG A 703 -14.62 9.75 -16.58
N GLU A 704 -13.41 10.25 -16.42
CA GLU A 704 -12.19 9.46 -16.23
C GLU A 704 -11.42 9.95 -15.00
N PRO A 705 -12.05 9.95 -13.80
CA PRO A 705 -11.41 10.43 -12.59
C PRO A 705 -10.21 9.54 -12.23
N SER A 706 -9.12 10.15 -11.77
CA SER A 706 -7.91 9.46 -11.32
C SER A 706 -7.33 10.12 -10.08
N ASP A 707 -6.83 9.32 -9.14
CA ASP A 707 -6.16 9.82 -7.93
C ASP A 707 -4.62 9.72 -8.00
N SER A 708 -4.06 9.28 -9.13
CA SER A 708 -2.63 9.02 -9.27
C SER A 708 -1.77 10.26 -9.08
N LEU A 709 -2.17 11.39 -9.68
CA LEU A 709 -1.37 12.61 -9.58
C LEU A 709 -1.51 13.29 -8.21
N VAL A 710 -2.69 13.30 -7.58
CA VAL A 710 -2.82 13.80 -6.19
C VAL A 710 -1.96 12.98 -5.23
N HIS A 711 -1.87 11.67 -5.43
CA HIS A 711 -0.99 10.81 -4.64
C HIS A 711 0.49 11.14 -4.87
N LEU A 712 0.92 11.30 -6.13
CA LEU A 712 2.29 11.70 -6.46
C LEU A 712 2.63 13.07 -5.86
N CYS A 713 1.74 14.05 -6.01
CA CYS A 713 1.94 15.39 -5.44
C CYS A 713 2.14 15.33 -3.93
N ALA A 714 1.32 14.57 -3.20
CA ALA A 714 1.50 14.39 -1.76
C ALA A 714 2.85 13.73 -1.42
N ALA A 715 3.22 12.65 -2.11
CA ALA A 715 4.49 11.95 -1.89
C ALA A 715 5.71 12.84 -2.22
N ALA A 716 5.58 13.73 -3.20
CA ALA A 716 6.63 14.62 -3.66
C ALA A 716 6.65 15.99 -2.96
N ASP A 717 5.76 16.21 -1.98
CA ASP A 717 5.58 17.47 -1.25
C ASP A 717 5.22 18.64 -2.19
N MET A 718 4.21 18.44 -3.04
CA MET A 718 3.67 19.42 -3.99
C MET A 718 2.21 19.76 -3.68
N GLU A 719 1.78 20.95 -4.08
CA GLU A 719 0.39 21.40 -3.91
C GLU A 719 -0.45 21.06 -5.13
N TRP A 720 -1.29 20.04 -5.02
CA TRP A 720 -2.20 19.63 -6.08
C TRP A 720 -3.49 20.47 -6.13
N THR A 721 -3.99 20.79 -7.32
CA THR A 721 -5.29 21.42 -7.55
C THR A 721 -5.99 20.81 -8.76
N LEU A 722 -7.23 20.38 -8.60
CA LEU A 722 -8.05 19.82 -9.68
C LEU A 722 -8.84 20.87 -10.45
N LEU A 723 -8.77 20.79 -11.78
CA LEU A 723 -9.73 21.35 -12.71
C LEU A 723 -10.40 20.19 -13.46
N GLN A 724 -11.58 19.80 -12.99
CA GLN A 724 -12.40 18.81 -13.69
C GLN A 724 -13.33 19.51 -14.67
N TYR A 725 -13.47 18.96 -15.88
CA TYR A 725 -14.31 19.54 -16.92
C TYR A 725 -15.25 18.50 -17.56
N PRO A 726 -16.48 18.89 -17.94
CA PRO A 726 -17.37 18.04 -18.70
C PRO A 726 -16.93 18.00 -20.16
N ARG A 727 -17.42 17.01 -20.93
CA ARG A 727 -17.18 16.98 -22.38
C ARG A 727 -17.74 18.24 -23.03
N ALA A 728 -16.86 18.97 -23.70
CA ALA A 728 -17.15 20.23 -24.35
C ALA A 728 -16.60 20.24 -25.77
N THR A 729 -17.07 21.17 -26.59
CA THR A 729 -16.39 21.50 -27.85
C THR A 729 -15.00 22.08 -27.55
N PRO A 730 -14.04 22.03 -28.49
CA PRO A 730 -12.71 22.61 -28.27
C PRO A 730 -12.74 24.06 -27.78
N ASP A 731 -13.60 24.91 -28.37
CA ASP A 731 -13.79 26.30 -27.94
C ASP A 731 -14.42 26.42 -26.54
N GLY A 732 -15.34 25.52 -26.19
CA GLY A 732 -15.95 25.46 -24.87
C GLY A 732 -14.94 25.09 -23.80
N LEU A 733 -14.13 24.05 -24.06
CA LEU A 733 -13.06 23.59 -23.18
C LEU A 733 -12.01 24.68 -22.96
N LYS A 734 -11.55 25.31 -24.04
CA LYS A 734 -10.63 26.46 -24.01
C LYS A 734 -11.12 27.57 -23.08
N LYS A 735 -12.39 27.98 -23.22
CA LYS A 735 -12.99 29.02 -22.35
C LYS A 735 -13.03 28.61 -20.88
N ILE A 736 -13.33 27.34 -20.59
CA ILE A 736 -13.32 26.81 -19.22
C ILE A 736 -11.90 26.88 -18.66
N ILE A 737 -10.90 26.37 -19.39
CA ILE A 737 -9.50 26.35 -18.96
C ILE A 737 -9.00 27.77 -18.67
N LEU A 738 -9.14 28.71 -19.61
CA LEU A 738 -8.68 30.09 -19.42
C LEU A 738 -9.30 30.74 -18.16
N ARG A 739 -10.60 30.54 -17.94
CA ARG A 739 -11.32 31.08 -16.78
C ARG A 739 -10.84 30.48 -15.46
N GLU A 740 -10.72 29.16 -15.39
CA GLU A 740 -10.35 28.47 -14.15
C GLU A 740 -8.86 28.62 -13.83
N VAL A 741 -7.97 28.66 -14.84
CA VAL A 741 -6.55 29.01 -14.65
C VAL A 741 -6.44 30.42 -14.07
N ALA A 742 -7.17 31.41 -14.60
CA ALA A 742 -7.16 32.76 -14.05
C ALA A 742 -7.56 32.79 -12.56
N LYS A 743 -8.58 32.02 -12.16
CA LYS A 743 -8.95 31.87 -10.74
C LYS A 743 -7.85 31.22 -9.93
N TRP A 744 -7.22 30.15 -10.42
CA TRP A 744 -6.13 29.47 -9.70
C TRP A 744 -4.94 30.39 -9.42
N PHE A 745 -4.64 31.32 -10.33
CA PHE A 745 -3.64 32.38 -10.09
C PHE A 745 -4.13 33.45 -9.10
N GLN A 746 -5.44 33.69 -8.97
CA GLN A 746 -6.05 34.64 -8.02
C GLN A 746 -6.22 34.07 -6.60
N VAL A 747 -6.47 32.75 -6.47
CA VAL A 747 -6.68 32.05 -5.20
C VAL A 747 -5.40 32.01 -4.34
N ASN A 748 -4.24 32.39 -4.89
CA ASN A 748 -2.95 32.41 -4.21
C ASN A 748 -2.59 33.72 -3.49
N THR A 749 -3.56 34.63 -3.28
CA THR A 749 -3.42 35.78 -2.35
C THR A 749 -4.49 35.75 -1.27
N ALA A 750 -4.86 34.59 -0.75
CA ALA A 750 -5.42 34.53 0.59
C ALA A 750 -4.24 34.49 1.55
N LEU A 751 -3.96 35.60 2.26
CA LEU A 751 -3.15 35.54 3.47
C LEU A 751 -3.77 34.43 4.33
N VAL A 752 -3.03 33.35 4.58
CA VAL A 752 -3.38 32.45 5.67
C VAL A 752 -3.19 33.28 6.92
N LEU A 753 -4.29 33.78 7.47
CA LEU A 753 -4.25 34.57 8.68
C LEU A 753 -3.77 33.68 9.83
N PRO A 754 -2.82 34.13 10.65
CA PRO A 754 -2.41 33.39 11.83
C PRO A 754 -3.62 33.04 12.71
N LEU A 755 -3.71 31.79 13.15
CA LEU A 755 -4.80 31.32 14.00
C LEU A 755 -4.55 31.71 15.46
N VAL A 756 -5.50 32.42 16.06
CA VAL A 756 -5.56 32.68 17.51
C VAL A 756 -6.69 31.87 18.13
N VAL A 757 -6.33 30.93 18.98
CA VAL A 757 -7.26 30.14 19.79
C VAL A 757 -7.55 30.89 21.09
N VAL A 758 -8.83 31.01 21.45
CA VAL A 758 -9.27 31.59 22.71
C VAL A 758 -10.21 30.65 23.48
N PRO A 759 -10.30 30.78 24.81
CA PRO A 759 -11.32 30.12 25.61
C PRO A 759 -12.74 30.51 25.13
N PRO A 760 -13.74 29.65 25.36
CA PRO A 760 -15.06 29.86 24.80
C PRO A 760 -15.76 31.02 25.52
N LYS A 761 -16.56 31.81 24.79
CA LYS A 761 -17.33 32.93 25.38
C LYS A 761 -18.29 32.51 26.49
N SER A 762 -18.64 31.22 26.56
CA SER A 762 -19.45 30.63 27.64
C SER A 762 -18.70 30.53 28.97
N MET A 763 -17.37 30.52 28.99
CA MET A 763 -16.53 30.46 30.19
C MET A 763 -16.42 31.83 30.88
N LYS A 764 -17.56 32.36 31.34
CA LYS A 764 -17.66 33.68 32.00
C LYS A 764 -17.44 33.64 33.50
N PHE A 765 -17.62 32.48 34.13
CA PHE A 765 -17.61 32.30 35.58
C PHE A 765 -16.58 31.24 36.00
N GLY A 766 -16.21 31.23 37.28
CA GLY A 766 -15.19 30.33 37.82
C GLY A 766 -13.77 30.91 37.75
N PHE A 767 -12.78 30.15 38.19
CA PHE A 767 -11.40 30.62 38.33
C PHE A 767 -10.79 31.08 36.99
N PHE A 768 -11.05 30.37 35.89
CA PHE A 768 -10.60 30.74 34.54
C PHE A 768 -11.53 31.72 33.81
N GLY A 769 -12.65 32.08 34.43
CA GLY A 769 -13.68 32.91 33.80
C GLY A 769 -13.16 34.29 33.39
N HIS A 770 -13.57 34.76 32.21
CA HIS A 770 -13.21 36.09 31.71
C HIS A 770 -14.43 36.82 31.14
N LYS A 771 -14.51 38.15 31.33
CA LYS A 771 -15.65 38.98 30.90
C LYS A 771 -15.66 39.28 29.39
N GLY A 772 -14.60 38.91 28.68
CA GLY A 772 -14.40 39.20 27.26
C GLY A 772 -13.95 40.62 26.96
N ASP A 773 -13.62 41.42 27.98
CA ASP A 773 -13.05 42.77 27.83
C ASP A 773 -11.51 42.72 27.78
N SER A 774 -10.83 43.88 27.79
CA SER A 774 -9.37 43.99 27.81
C SER A 774 -8.70 43.25 26.64
N PHE A 775 -7.74 42.34 26.86
CA PHE A 775 -7.06 41.61 25.77
C PHE A 775 -8.01 40.83 24.87
N ARG A 776 -9.08 40.27 25.43
CA ARG A 776 -10.02 39.44 24.66
C ARG A 776 -10.81 40.28 23.65
N GLU A 777 -11.10 41.53 24.01
CA GLU A 777 -11.66 42.52 23.08
C GLU A 777 -10.63 42.94 22.02
N LEU A 778 -9.35 43.04 22.40
CA LEU A 778 -8.26 43.34 21.46
C LEU A 778 -8.08 42.25 20.38
N ILE A 779 -8.19 40.97 20.76
CA ILE A 779 -8.20 39.85 19.79
C ILE A 779 -9.40 39.97 18.84
N ASP A 780 -10.60 40.33 19.34
CA ASP A 780 -11.75 40.56 18.46
C ASP A 780 -11.47 41.68 17.45
N MET A 781 -10.80 42.76 17.88
CA MET A 781 -10.38 43.83 16.97
C MET A 781 -9.33 43.38 15.95
N TRP A 782 -8.38 42.49 16.33
CA TRP A 782 -7.43 41.90 15.38
C TRP A 782 -8.14 41.05 14.31
N ALA A 783 -9.13 40.26 14.71
CA ALA A 783 -9.92 39.44 13.79
C ALA A 783 -10.73 40.32 12.82
N GLU A 784 -11.40 41.36 13.33
CA GLU A 784 -12.19 42.30 12.53
C GLU A 784 -11.37 43.10 11.53
N LYS A 785 -10.11 43.42 11.87
CA LYS A 785 -9.16 44.07 10.96
C LYS A 785 -8.51 43.11 9.97
N GLY A 786 -8.82 41.81 10.05
CA GLY A 786 -8.31 40.80 9.14
C GLY A 786 -6.84 40.46 9.37
N TYR A 787 -6.35 40.57 10.60
CA TYR A 787 -4.97 40.23 10.95
C TYR A 787 -4.80 38.79 11.37
N ILE A 788 -5.84 38.20 11.96
CA ILE A 788 -5.83 36.84 12.51
C ILE A 788 -7.14 36.14 12.21
N GLU A 789 -7.11 34.82 12.17
CA GLU A 789 -8.31 33.99 12.29
C GLU A 789 -8.53 33.69 13.78
N LYS A 790 -9.70 34.03 14.32
CA LYS A 790 -10.05 33.73 15.71
C LYS A 790 -10.86 32.45 15.80
N LYS A 791 -10.45 31.51 16.65
CA LYS A 791 -11.19 30.27 16.94
C LYS A 791 -11.43 30.11 18.43
N GLU A 792 -12.65 29.76 18.81
CA GLU A 792 -12.97 29.37 20.19
C GLU A 792 -12.68 27.87 20.37
N ASP A 793 -12.00 27.51 21.44
CA ASP A 793 -11.76 26.13 21.86
C ASP A 793 -12.52 25.88 23.17
N PRO A 794 -13.38 24.84 23.25
CA PRO A 794 -14.23 24.60 24.41
C PRO A 794 -13.47 24.19 25.67
N ILE A 795 -12.22 23.71 25.54
CA ILE A 795 -11.41 23.19 26.66
C ILE A 795 -10.24 24.11 27.03
N ALA A 796 -9.80 25.00 26.14
CA ALA A 796 -8.73 25.94 26.44
C ALA A 796 -9.11 26.93 27.55
N THR A 797 -8.17 27.21 28.45
CA THR A 797 -8.31 28.22 29.52
C THR A 797 -7.46 29.47 29.28
N GLN A 798 -6.52 29.41 28.35
CA GLN A 798 -5.63 30.49 27.94
C GLN A 798 -5.82 30.87 26.45
N CYS A 799 -5.25 32.00 26.00
CA CYS A 799 -5.16 32.30 24.55
C CYS A 799 -3.84 31.85 23.95
N TRP A 800 -3.92 31.37 22.71
CA TRP A 800 -2.80 30.76 22.00
C TRP A 800 -2.73 31.28 20.57
N LEU A 801 -1.52 31.52 20.10
CA LEU A 801 -1.21 31.78 18.71
C LEU A 801 -0.64 30.48 18.10
N GLU A 802 -1.16 30.09 16.94
CA GLU A 802 -0.91 28.81 16.25
C GLU A 802 -1.41 27.55 16.99
N GLY A 803 -2.21 27.72 18.05
CA GLY A 803 -2.84 26.64 18.80
C GLY A 803 -2.14 26.27 20.11
N VAL A 804 -2.79 25.39 20.89
CA VAL A 804 -2.32 24.98 22.22
C VAL A 804 -0.95 24.30 22.13
N GLY A 805 -0.02 24.72 22.99
CA GLY A 805 1.35 24.23 23.05
C GLY A 805 2.36 24.97 22.16
N LYS A 806 1.91 25.96 21.38
CA LYS A 806 2.77 26.83 20.54
C LYS A 806 3.15 28.10 21.30
N THR A 807 2.62 29.25 20.88
CA THR A 807 2.89 30.55 21.49
C THR A 807 1.75 30.93 22.42
N LEU A 808 2.03 30.97 23.72
CA LEU A 808 1.07 31.36 24.76
C LEU A 808 0.97 32.89 24.82
N LEU A 809 -0.23 33.42 24.58
CA LEU A 809 -0.55 34.84 24.71
C LEU A 809 -1.09 35.10 26.13
N TYR A 810 -0.21 35.34 27.10
CA TYR A 810 -0.57 35.29 28.52
C TYR A 810 -1.19 36.60 29.01
N ASP A 811 -2.52 36.58 29.22
CA ASP A 811 -3.33 37.76 29.57
C ASP A 811 -3.75 37.86 31.04
N ARG A 812 -3.13 37.08 31.91
CA ARG A 812 -3.48 36.98 33.33
C ARG A 812 -2.54 37.80 34.21
N PRO A 813 -3.01 38.30 35.37
CA PRO A 813 -2.25 39.21 36.20
C PRO A 813 -1.09 38.56 36.98
N THR A 814 -1.16 37.25 37.23
CA THR A 814 -0.15 36.45 37.95
C THR A 814 -0.04 35.05 37.33
N TRP A 815 0.99 34.26 37.66
CA TRP A 815 1.18 32.90 37.14
C TRP A 815 0.20 31.84 37.65
N GLU A 816 -0.63 32.16 38.65
CA GLU A 816 -1.61 31.23 39.27
C GLU A 816 -2.56 30.57 38.25
N TRP A 817 -2.87 31.24 37.13
CA TRP A 817 -3.73 30.68 36.08
C TRP A 817 -3.02 29.63 35.25
N LEU A 818 -1.75 29.86 34.90
CA LEU A 818 -0.94 28.87 34.21
C LEU A 818 -0.67 27.65 35.10
N GLU A 819 -0.37 27.86 36.37
CA GLU A 819 -0.05 26.77 37.31
C GLU A 819 -1.24 25.84 37.60
N LYS A 820 -2.47 26.34 37.40
CA LYS A 820 -3.70 25.56 37.59
C LYS A 820 -4.31 25.07 36.27
N SER A 821 -3.76 25.44 35.12
CA SER A 821 -4.27 24.97 33.82
C SER A 821 -3.86 23.51 33.57
N SER A 822 -4.41 22.90 32.52
CA SER A 822 -4.04 21.54 32.12
C SER A 822 -2.55 21.41 31.78
N GLU A 823 -2.00 20.21 31.85
CA GLU A 823 -0.60 19.93 31.48
C GLU A 823 -0.29 20.35 30.03
N ALA A 824 -1.26 20.16 29.11
CA ALA A 824 -1.14 20.62 27.73
C ALA A 824 -0.99 22.14 27.62
N GLU A 825 -1.63 22.91 28.49
CA GLU A 825 -1.51 24.38 28.51
C GLU A 825 -0.29 24.89 29.30
N GLN A 826 0.28 24.06 30.18
CA GLN A 826 1.53 24.39 30.88
C GLN A 826 2.77 24.23 29.98
N ASN A 827 2.68 23.39 28.94
CA ASN A 827 3.76 23.13 28.01
C ASN A 827 3.66 24.04 26.77
N TYR A 828 4.37 25.17 26.78
CA TYR A 828 4.43 26.11 25.64
C TYR A 828 5.85 26.20 25.05
N LYS A 829 5.96 26.54 23.76
CA LYS A 829 7.25 26.81 23.10
C LYS A 829 7.80 28.19 23.48
N VAL A 830 6.92 29.20 23.43
CA VAL A 830 7.21 30.59 23.81
C VAL A 830 5.99 31.14 24.56
N CYS A 831 6.22 31.89 25.63
CA CYS A 831 5.17 32.63 26.34
C CYS A 831 5.41 34.13 26.22
N LEU A 832 4.41 34.86 25.76
CA LEU A 832 4.41 36.32 25.72
C LEU A 832 3.66 36.83 26.96
N ALA A 833 4.39 37.33 27.95
CA ALA A 833 3.85 37.71 29.25
C ALA A 833 3.34 39.15 29.25
N GLY A 834 2.02 39.32 29.33
CA GLY A 834 1.42 40.65 29.36
C GLY A 834 1.64 41.40 30.68
N ASN A 835 1.45 40.72 31.81
CA ASN A 835 1.49 41.35 33.15
C ASN A 835 2.63 40.82 34.06
N PRO A 836 2.75 39.51 34.35
CA PRO A 836 3.77 39.02 35.28
C PRO A 836 5.19 39.21 34.72
N ALA A 837 6.19 39.22 35.60
CA ALA A 837 7.57 39.35 35.18
C ALA A 837 8.01 38.13 34.35
N ALA A 838 8.47 38.37 33.12
CA ALA A 838 8.87 37.32 32.19
C ALA A 838 10.03 36.47 32.72
N SER A 839 10.88 37.02 33.59
CA SER A 839 12.00 36.31 34.22
C SER A 839 11.59 35.17 35.17
N GLU A 840 10.32 35.09 35.59
CA GLU A 840 9.85 34.09 36.54
C GLU A 840 9.56 32.72 35.91
N LYS A 841 9.45 32.63 34.58
CA LYS A 841 9.16 31.38 33.86
C LYS A 841 10.10 31.20 32.65
N PRO A 842 10.47 29.95 32.29
CA PRO A 842 11.32 29.70 31.13
C PRO A 842 10.62 30.07 29.82
N ASN A 843 11.41 30.31 28.77
CA ASN A 843 10.94 30.62 27.41
C ASN A 843 9.86 31.72 27.36
N THR A 844 9.95 32.69 28.28
CA THR A 844 8.96 33.74 28.46
C THR A 844 9.61 35.10 28.16
N GLN A 845 8.90 35.95 27.42
CA GLN A 845 9.40 37.28 27.02
C GLN A 845 8.44 38.39 27.47
N PRO A 846 8.96 39.58 27.83
CA PRO A 846 8.14 40.78 28.02
C PRO A 846 7.33 41.08 26.76
N TRP A 847 6.05 41.38 26.91
CA TRP A 847 5.14 41.59 25.78
C TRP A 847 4.41 42.93 25.85
N ILE A 848 3.33 43.08 25.07
CA ILE A 848 2.42 44.23 25.11
C ILE A 848 1.55 44.20 26.37
N PHE A 849 0.84 45.31 26.58
CA PHE A 849 -0.27 45.37 27.52
C PHE A 849 -1.40 46.22 26.92
N TRP A 850 -2.58 46.19 27.51
CA TRP A 850 -3.81 46.71 26.91
C TRP A 850 -4.65 47.53 27.90
N PRO A 851 -5.52 48.42 27.40
CA PRO A 851 -6.51 49.11 28.22
C PRO A 851 -7.67 48.18 28.61
N ARG A 852 -8.60 48.65 29.46
CA ARG A 852 -9.74 47.85 29.89
C ARG A 852 -10.78 47.68 28.79
N GLN A 853 -11.01 48.72 28.00
CA GLN A 853 -11.92 48.73 26.86
C GLN A 853 -11.22 49.24 25.58
N PRO A 854 -10.39 48.41 24.91
CA PRO A 854 -9.63 48.81 23.73
C PRO A 854 -10.40 49.57 22.65
N ARG A 855 -11.63 49.17 22.31
CA ARG A 855 -12.43 49.86 21.28
C ARG A 855 -12.78 51.29 21.67
N LEU A 856 -13.21 51.48 22.92
CA LEU A 856 -13.56 52.78 23.45
C LEU A 856 -12.33 53.69 23.50
N VAL A 857 -11.19 53.14 23.93
CA VAL A 857 -9.92 53.86 23.97
C VAL A 857 -9.48 54.28 22.56
N GLU A 858 -9.47 53.39 21.56
CA GLU A 858 -9.11 53.77 20.18
C GLU A 858 -10.03 54.87 19.62
N ARG A 859 -11.34 54.79 19.91
CA ARG A 859 -12.31 55.80 19.47
C ARG A 859 -12.02 57.18 20.06
N LEU A 860 -11.72 57.25 21.36
CA LEU A 860 -11.47 58.53 22.05
C LEU A 860 -10.04 59.05 21.83
N ALA A 861 -9.08 58.16 21.61
CA ALA A 861 -7.67 58.50 21.42
C ALA A 861 -7.45 59.36 20.16
N ALA A 862 -8.34 59.26 19.17
CA ALA A 862 -8.25 60.02 17.92
C ALA A 862 -8.21 61.55 18.11
N SER A 863 -8.87 62.08 19.14
CA SER A 863 -8.89 63.53 19.47
C SER A 863 -7.97 63.91 20.64
N THR A 864 -7.18 62.97 21.16
CA THR A 864 -6.35 63.18 22.35
C THR A 864 -5.36 64.33 22.23
N LEU A 865 -4.67 64.44 21.09
CA LEU A 865 -3.64 65.45 20.88
C LEU A 865 -4.21 66.84 20.52
N GLU A 866 -5.53 66.99 20.46
CA GLU A 866 -6.19 68.28 20.23
C GLU A 866 -6.21 69.15 21.49
N LYS A 867 -6.03 68.56 22.69
CA LYS A 867 -5.96 69.26 23.99
C LYS A 867 -4.52 69.47 24.44
N GLY A 868 -4.08 70.73 24.48
CA GLY A 868 -2.78 71.14 24.98
C GLY A 868 -2.70 71.18 26.52
N PHE A 869 -1.56 71.64 27.04
CA PHE A 869 -1.32 71.72 28.48
C PHE A 869 -2.33 72.62 29.20
N ASN A 870 -2.73 73.74 28.60
CA ASN A 870 -3.66 74.70 29.21
C ASN A 870 -5.14 74.29 29.10
N ASP A 871 -5.49 73.37 28.20
CA ASP A 871 -6.85 72.83 28.06
C ASP A 871 -7.18 71.78 29.15
N ARG A 872 -6.15 71.34 29.89
CA ARG A 872 -6.23 70.30 30.92
C ARG A 872 -6.29 70.95 32.31
N SER A 873 -7.48 71.00 32.89
CA SER A 873 -7.77 71.73 34.13
C SER A 873 -7.36 70.97 35.40
N ASP A 874 -7.35 69.64 35.38
CA ASP A 874 -6.95 68.84 36.52
C ASP A 874 -5.42 68.63 36.53
N LEU A 875 -4.75 68.89 37.66
CA LEU A 875 -3.30 68.71 37.76
C LEU A 875 -2.94 67.23 37.82
N LEU A 876 -3.43 66.53 38.83
CA LEU A 876 -3.17 65.11 39.07
C LEU A 876 -4.49 64.39 39.38
N VAL A 877 -4.75 63.26 38.71
CA VAL A 877 -5.96 62.47 38.97
C VAL A 877 -5.65 61.02 39.32
N PHE A 878 -6.53 60.42 40.14
CA PHE A 878 -6.59 58.99 40.39
C PHE A 878 -8.03 58.50 40.41
N TYR A 879 -8.33 57.51 39.56
CA TYR A 879 -9.58 56.77 39.61
C TYR A 879 -9.22 55.30 39.57
N GLY A 880 -9.51 54.58 40.65
CA GLY A 880 -9.23 53.17 40.78
C GLY A 880 -10.19 52.51 41.75
N ARG A 881 -9.99 51.22 42.00
CA ARG A 881 -10.74 50.44 42.99
C ARG A 881 -9.80 49.45 43.66
N VAL A 882 -10.07 49.12 44.92
CA VAL A 882 -9.47 47.96 45.60
C VAL A 882 -10.43 46.78 45.44
N GLU A 883 -10.11 45.86 44.55
CA GLU A 883 -10.98 44.72 44.21
C GLU A 883 -10.67 43.45 45.00
N ASN A 884 -9.47 43.36 45.60
CA ASN A 884 -9.04 42.20 46.39
C ASN A 884 -7.96 42.58 47.42
N ASP A 885 -7.71 41.68 48.37
CA ASP A 885 -6.79 41.89 49.49
C ASP A 885 -5.35 42.13 49.06
N LYS A 886 -4.86 41.44 48.01
CA LYS A 886 -3.50 41.65 47.49
C LYS A 886 -3.33 43.05 46.91
N GLN A 887 -4.31 43.55 46.15
CA GLN A 887 -4.31 44.92 45.65
C GLN A 887 -4.45 45.94 46.79
N GLY A 888 -5.25 45.61 47.81
CA GLY A 888 -5.41 46.44 49.02
C GLY A 888 -4.11 46.60 49.80
N ALA A 889 -3.29 45.55 49.89
CA ALA A 889 -1.98 45.60 50.54
C ALA A 889 -1.03 46.61 49.89
N TYR A 890 -1.11 46.81 48.58
CA TYR A 890 -0.29 47.81 47.86
C TYR A 890 -0.86 49.24 47.92
N ARG A 891 -2.01 49.45 48.56
CA ARG A 891 -2.72 50.75 48.59
C ARG A 891 -3.12 51.18 49.99
N GLN A 892 -2.33 50.81 51.00
CA GLN A 892 -2.58 51.15 52.40
C GLN A 892 -2.18 52.58 52.77
N ASP A 893 -1.08 53.09 52.20
CA ASP A 893 -0.56 54.44 52.47
C ASP A 893 -0.89 55.41 51.31
N ILE A 894 -2.13 55.91 51.30
CA ILE A 894 -2.68 56.73 50.20
C ILE A 894 -3.03 58.17 50.57
N SER A 895 -2.93 58.56 51.83
CA SER A 895 -3.35 59.91 52.29
C SER A 895 -2.59 61.02 51.56
N GLY A 896 -1.26 60.92 51.49
CA GLY A 896 -0.43 61.91 50.79
C GLY A 896 -0.70 61.97 49.27
N TRP A 897 -1.06 60.84 48.67
CA TRP A 897 -1.44 60.76 47.27
C TRP A 897 -2.82 61.37 47.00
N GLN A 898 -3.77 61.11 47.90
CA GLN A 898 -5.12 61.65 47.83
C GLN A 898 -5.12 63.18 47.97
N GLU A 899 -4.30 63.74 48.87
CA GLU A 899 -4.16 65.19 49.03
C GLU A 899 -3.53 65.87 47.80
N LEU A 900 -2.65 65.18 47.07
CA LEU A 900 -2.00 65.72 45.88
C LEU A 900 -2.90 65.69 44.63
N CYS A 901 -3.85 64.76 44.57
CA CYS A 901 -4.78 64.61 43.46
C CYS A 901 -5.86 65.70 43.48
N THR A 902 -6.04 66.42 42.37
CA THR A 902 -7.19 67.30 42.13
C THR A 902 -8.50 66.51 42.21
N LYS A 903 -8.49 65.27 41.69
CA LYS A 903 -9.60 64.33 41.79
C LYS A 903 -9.06 62.95 42.16
N PHE A 904 -9.58 62.39 43.26
CA PHE A 904 -9.20 61.08 43.76
C PHE A 904 -10.45 60.26 44.07
N SER A 905 -10.52 59.04 43.53
CA SER A 905 -11.56 58.07 43.82
C SER A 905 -10.96 56.67 43.92
N MET A 906 -11.18 56.01 45.06
CA MET A 906 -10.74 54.64 45.29
C MET A 906 -11.73 53.86 46.18
N PRO A 907 -12.94 53.52 45.69
CA PRO A 907 -13.86 52.65 46.40
C PRO A 907 -13.20 51.31 46.78
N ILE A 908 -13.61 50.77 47.93
CA ILE A 908 -13.11 49.48 48.46
C ILE A 908 -14.18 48.40 48.25
N GLY A 909 -13.80 47.33 47.56
CA GLY A 909 -14.69 46.23 47.22
C GLY A 909 -15.64 46.51 46.05
N SER A 910 -16.50 45.55 45.75
CA SER A 910 -17.42 45.60 44.59
C SER A 910 -18.79 46.18 44.90
N LYS A 911 -19.07 46.54 46.16
CA LYS A 911 -20.40 46.98 46.62
C LYS A 911 -20.71 48.43 46.24
N GLU A 912 -19.71 49.29 46.19
CA GLU A 912 -19.87 50.67 45.74
C GLU A 912 -19.71 50.74 44.21
N PRO A 913 -20.51 51.54 43.49
CA PRO A 913 -20.34 51.74 42.05
C PRO A 913 -19.02 52.48 41.75
N TYR A 914 -18.57 52.42 40.50
CA TYR A 914 -17.45 53.26 40.07
C TYR A 914 -17.89 54.72 40.07
N ALA A 915 -16.99 55.64 40.42
CA ALA A 915 -17.32 57.07 40.50
C ALA A 915 -17.68 57.68 39.13
N LEU A 916 -17.18 57.09 38.04
CA LEU A 916 -17.41 57.53 36.67
C LEU A 916 -17.74 56.31 35.80
N GLY A 917 -18.59 56.50 34.79
CA GLY A 917 -18.76 55.53 33.71
C GLY A 917 -17.48 55.39 32.85
N PRO A 918 -17.33 54.32 32.05
CA PRO A 918 -16.09 54.08 31.29
C PRO A 918 -15.66 55.23 30.37
N GLU A 919 -16.60 55.84 29.66
CA GLU A 919 -16.33 56.99 28.76
C GLU A 919 -16.04 58.27 29.54
N GLU A 920 -16.82 58.56 30.59
CA GLU A 920 -16.58 59.70 31.48
C GLU A 920 -15.21 59.62 32.16
N TYR A 921 -14.80 58.42 32.56
CA TYR A 921 -13.48 58.15 33.13
C TYR A 921 -12.36 58.48 32.13
N LEU A 922 -12.44 58.00 30.88
CA LEU A 922 -11.41 58.28 29.87
C LEU A 922 -11.37 59.78 29.51
N LEU A 923 -12.52 60.45 29.40
CA LEU A 923 -12.58 61.90 29.20
C LEU A 923 -12.00 62.66 30.39
N ALA A 924 -12.22 62.18 31.63
CA ALA A 924 -11.60 62.76 32.82
C ALA A 924 -10.07 62.57 32.83
N LEU A 925 -9.56 61.43 32.36
CA LEU A 925 -8.12 61.26 32.16
C LEU A 925 -7.60 62.29 31.14
N GLN A 926 -8.27 62.41 29.99
CA GLN A 926 -7.91 63.33 28.91
C GLN A 926 -7.93 64.81 29.35
N GLY A 927 -8.68 65.15 30.40
CA GLY A 927 -8.71 66.49 31.01
C GLY A 927 -7.63 66.76 32.06
N ALA A 928 -6.81 65.76 32.41
CA ALA A 928 -5.76 65.87 33.41
C ALA A 928 -4.37 66.00 32.79
N LYS A 929 -3.46 66.70 33.48
CA LYS A 929 -2.04 66.78 33.11
C LYS A 929 -1.28 65.52 33.49
N TYR A 930 -1.52 65.03 34.72
CA TYR A 930 -0.85 63.86 35.25
C TYR A 930 -1.85 62.83 35.78
N GLY A 931 -1.49 61.55 35.71
CA GLY A 931 -2.28 60.45 36.26
C GLY A 931 -1.45 59.57 37.19
N LEU A 932 -1.91 59.38 38.43
CA LEU A 932 -1.14 58.65 39.46
C LEU A 932 -1.23 57.13 39.30
N CYS A 933 -0.18 56.42 38.93
CA CYS A 933 -0.23 54.96 38.79
C CYS A 933 0.10 54.27 40.11
N LEU A 934 -0.88 53.57 40.68
CA LEU A 934 -0.73 52.73 41.87
C LEU A 934 -0.84 51.26 41.48
N ARG A 935 0.04 50.42 42.05
CA ARG A 935 0.11 48.99 41.74
C ARG A 935 -1.26 48.32 41.84
N GLY A 936 -1.54 47.48 40.84
CA GLY A 936 -2.76 46.68 40.76
C GLY A 936 -2.59 45.33 41.45
N TYR A 937 -3.41 44.37 41.01
CA TYR A 937 -3.25 42.97 41.41
C TYR A 937 -1.95 42.36 40.85
N GLY A 938 -1.63 42.68 39.59
CA GLY A 938 -0.31 42.46 38.98
C GLY A 938 0.56 43.73 39.01
N PRO A 939 1.83 43.66 38.59
CA PRO A 939 2.72 44.82 38.52
C PRO A 939 2.29 45.87 37.48
N LYS A 940 1.48 45.50 36.47
CA LYS A 940 0.87 46.41 35.49
C LYS A 940 -0.65 46.50 35.64
N CYS A 941 -1.22 47.64 35.28
CA CYS A 941 -2.65 47.96 35.31
C CYS A 941 -3.12 48.57 33.96
N ASN A 942 -4.38 48.34 33.60
CA ASN A 942 -4.91 48.84 32.33
C ASN A 942 -4.83 50.38 32.25
N ARG A 943 -4.83 51.03 33.42
CA ARG A 943 -4.78 52.47 33.58
C ARG A 943 -3.52 53.12 33.02
N GLU A 944 -2.34 52.49 33.15
CA GLU A 944 -1.12 53.07 32.57
C GLU A 944 -1.28 53.25 31.05
N ILE A 945 -1.87 52.26 30.39
CA ILE A 945 -2.11 52.27 28.95
C ILE A 945 -3.18 53.28 28.56
N GLU A 946 -4.23 53.42 29.38
CA GLU A 946 -5.31 54.41 29.18
C GLU A 946 -4.81 55.86 29.34
N LEU A 947 -3.91 56.11 30.30
CA LEU A 947 -3.28 57.42 30.49
C LEU A 947 -2.45 57.83 29.26
N LEU A 948 -1.61 56.92 28.78
CA LEU A 948 -0.79 57.13 27.57
C LEU A 948 -1.69 57.41 26.35
N ALA A 949 -2.77 56.64 26.17
CA ALA A 949 -3.73 56.82 25.08
C ALA A 949 -4.49 58.16 25.15
N MET A 950 -4.77 58.65 26.37
CA MET A 950 -5.46 59.94 26.61
C MET A 950 -4.48 61.13 26.69
N GLY A 951 -3.18 60.91 26.43
CA GLY A 951 -2.15 61.95 26.41
C GLY A 951 -1.86 62.52 27.80
N THR A 952 -2.18 61.78 28.85
CA THR A 952 -1.99 62.16 30.24
C THR A 952 -0.73 61.51 30.76
N VAL A 953 0.20 62.29 31.29
CA VAL A 953 1.52 61.77 31.67
C VAL A 953 1.41 60.91 32.94
N PRO A 954 1.77 59.61 32.90
CA PRO A 954 1.68 58.74 34.07
C PRO A 954 2.76 59.05 35.11
N LEU A 955 2.36 59.15 36.40
CA LEU A 955 3.25 59.19 37.56
C LEU A 955 3.33 57.81 38.19
N VAL A 956 4.44 57.12 37.99
CA VAL A 956 4.63 55.71 38.35
C VAL A 956 5.21 55.60 39.76
N THR A 957 4.44 55.00 40.68
CA THR A 957 4.85 54.76 42.07
C THR A 957 5.65 53.47 42.23
N PRO A 958 6.37 53.27 43.36
CA PRO A 958 7.16 52.06 43.56
C PRO A 958 6.29 50.79 43.47
N GLY A 959 6.74 49.83 42.67
CA GLY A 959 6.04 48.56 42.46
C GLY A 959 5.10 48.51 41.26
N VAL A 960 4.88 49.63 40.55
CA VAL A 960 4.29 49.63 39.21
C VAL A 960 5.40 49.38 38.19
N ASP A 961 5.22 48.39 37.33
CA ASP A 961 6.20 48.07 36.28
C ASP A 961 5.99 48.95 35.05
N TYR A 962 7.00 49.74 34.72
CA TYR A 962 7.06 50.56 33.51
C TYR A 962 8.06 50.01 32.48
N SER A 963 8.91 49.05 32.86
CA SER A 963 10.05 48.61 32.05
C SER A 963 9.83 47.24 31.39
N GLY A 964 9.01 46.38 31.99
CA GLY A 964 8.76 45.00 31.53
C GLY A 964 7.82 44.89 30.33
N TYR A 965 7.88 45.82 29.38
CA TYR A 965 7.17 45.77 28.10
C TYR A 965 8.13 45.36 26.98
N ALA A 966 7.59 44.85 25.86
CA ALA A 966 8.39 44.57 24.68
C ALA A 966 9.17 45.82 24.18
N GLU A 967 8.52 47.00 24.22
CA GLU A 967 9.19 48.31 24.14
C GLU A 967 9.05 48.99 25.51
N PRO A 968 10.09 49.04 26.35
CA PRO A 968 10.00 49.63 27.69
C PRO A 968 9.51 51.09 27.69
N LEU A 969 8.73 51.48 28.71
CA LEU A 969 8.50 52.90 28.99
C LEU A 969 9.78 53.50 29.61
N ILE A 970 10.02 54.78 29.37
CA ILE A 970 11.26 55.46 29.76
C ILE A 970 10.88 56.62 30.69
N ASP A 971 11.54 56.67 31.85
CA ASP A 971 11.38 57.75 32.82
C ASP A 971 11.86 59.08 32.23
N GLY A 972 11.07 60.14 32.42
CA GLY A 972 11.30 61.46 31.82
C GLY A 972 10.94 61.57 30.33
N VAL A 973 10.50 60.48 29.67
CA VAL A 973 10.04 60.50 28.27
C VAL A 973 8.57 60.10 28.16
N HIS A 974 8.22 58.90 28.64
CA HIS A 974 6.85 58.37 28.56
C HIS A 974 6.13 58.49 29.90
N VAL A 975 6.86 58.39 31.01
CA VAL A 975 6.35 58.34 32.38
C VAL A 975 7.26 59.15 33.31
N ILE A 976 6.81 59.40 34.53
CA ILE A 976 7.61 60.02 35.60
C ILE A 976 7.61 59.07 36.79
N CYS A 977 8.77 58.55 37.17
CA CYS A 977 8.91 57.68 38.33
C CYS A 977 8.99 58.51 39.62
N VAL A 978 8.18 58.17 40.62
CA VAL A 978 8.09 58.89 41.89
C VAL A 978 8.20 57.92 43.06
N SER A 979 8.88 58.34 44.12
CA SER A 979 9.07 57.52 45.32
C SER A 979 7.95 57.70 46.36
N ASN A 980 7.42 58.92 46.49
CA ASN A 980 6.34 59.29 47.40
C ASN A 980 5.63 60.59 46.92
N ALA A 981 4.61 61.04 47.64
CA ALA A 981 3.81 62.21 47.26
C ALA A 981 4.62 63.53 47.21
N GLU A 982 5.65 63.68 48.05
CA GLU A 982 6.51 64.87 48.04
C GLU A 982 7.40 64.90 46.79
N ASP A 983 8.03 63.76 46.46
CA ASP A 983 8.82 63.60 45.24
C ASP A 983 7.99 63.88 43.98
N ALA A 984 6.73 63.41 43.96
CA ALA A 984 5.80 63.71 42.87
C ALA A 984 5.49 65.21 42.76
N ARG A 985 5.28 65.90 43.89
CA ARG A 985 5.04 67.35 43.90
C ARG A 985 6.23 68.12 43.33
N VAL A 986 7.45 67.76 43.75
CA VAL A 986 8.70 68.38 43.28
C VAL A 986 8.89 68.15 41.77
N LYS A 987 8.77 66.90 41.31
CA LYS A 987 8.97 66.57 39.88
C LYS A 987 7.92 67.20 38.97
N MET A 988 6.65 67.24 39.38
CA MET A 988 5.62 67.91 38.58
C MET A 988 5.86 69.43 38.46
N ALA A 989 6.45 70.06 39.48
CA ALA A 989 6.76 71.49 39.47
C ALA A 989 8.00 71.83 38.62
N ASP A 990 8.95 70.90 38.49
CA ASP A 990 10.19 71.08 37.71
C ASP A 990 9.96 70.88 36.19
N ILE A 991 8.90 70.17 35.81
CA ILE A 991 8.57 69.93 34.40
C ILE A 991 7.90 71.16 33.78
N SER A 992 8.58 71.76 32.80
CA SER A 992 8.02 72.85 31.99
C SER A 992 6.85 72.37 31.12
N GLU A 993 6.00 73.31 30.71
CA GLU A 993 4.91 73.04 29.75
C GLU A 993 5.42 72.40 28.45
N SER A 994 6.55 72.88 27.91
CA SER A 994 7.15 72.33 26.69
C SER A 994 7.64 70.89 26.87
N MET A 995 8.22 70.57 28.03
CA MET A 995 8.64 69.21 28.35
C MET A 995 7.41 68.30 28.52
N TRP A 996 6.39 68.75 29.23
CA TRP A 996 5.14 68.00 29.40
C TRP A 996 4.47 67.66 28.06
N ILE A 997 4.39 68.62 27.13
CA ILE A 997 3.82 68.40 25.79
C ILE A 997 4.61 67.33 25.03
N THR A 998 5.94 67.39 25.10
CA THR A 998 6.82 66.36 24.51
C THR A 998 6.55 64.99 25.12
N MET A 999 6.43 64.90 26.45
CA MET A 999 6.16 63.63 27.14
C MET A 999 4.78 63.07 26.82
N SER A 1000 3.74 63.93 26.84
CA SER A 1000 2.37 63.57 26.47
C SER A 1000 2.30 63.00 25.06
N LYS A 1001 2.93 63.67 24.09
CA LYS A 1001 3.02 63.20 22.70
C LYS A 1001 3.80 61.89 22.61
N ALA A 1002 4.93 61.77 23.30
CA ALA A 1002 5.74 60.55 23.29
C ALA A 1002 4.95 59.36 23.85
N GLY A 1003 4.21 59.56 24.94
CA GLY A 1003 3.35 58.53 25.54
C GLY A 1003 2.22 58.08 24.61
N TYR A 1004 1.52 59.03 23.97
CA TYR A 1004 0.49 58.72 22.97
C TYR A 1004 1.04 57.92 21.79
N GLU A 1005 2.18 58.35 21.24
CA GLU A 1005 2.83 57.65 20.12
C GLU A 1005 3.34 56.26 20.53
N TRP A 1006 3.82 56.11 21.76
CA TRP A 1006 4.17 54.80 22.31
C TRP A 1006 2.94 53.89 22.40
N TRP A 1007 1.81 54.39 22.92
CA TRP A 1007 0.55 53.64 22.96
C TRP A 1007 0.12 53.22 21.55
N LYS A 1008 0.16 54.14 20.60
CA LYS A 1008 -0.24 53.88 19.21
C LYS A 1008 0.57 52.74 18.59
N ARG A 1009 1.88 52.67 18.84
CA ARG A 1009 2.75 51.61 18.30
C ARG A 1009 2.71 50.28 19.07
N ASN A 1010 2.29 50.27 20.34
CA ASN A 1010 2.42 49.08 21.20
C ASN A 1010 1.10 48.51 21.75
N ALA A 1011 0.04 49.32 21.82
CA ALA A 1011 -1.19 48.98 22.53
C ALA A 1011 -2.49 49.35 21.78
N SER A 1012 -2.42 50.12 20.68
CA SER A 1012 -3.54 50.18 19.72
C SER A 1012 -3.74 48.80 19.08
N ALA A 1013 -4.90 48.51 18.49
CA ALA A 1013 -5.17 47.24 17.82
C ALA A 1013 -4.15 46.95 16.70
N GLU A 1014 -3.75 47.97 15.93
CA GLU A 1014 -2.70 47.80 14.92
C GLU A 1014 -1.32 47.59 15.54
N GLY A 1015 -0.90 48.50 16.43
CA GLY A 1015 0.44 48.45 17.02
C GLY A 1015 0.67 47.21 17.88
N SER A 1016 -0.35 46.80 18.64
CA SER A 1016 -0.32 45.58 19.45
C SER A 1016 -0.20 44.32 18.60
N TRP A 1017 -0.90 44.26 17.45
CA TRP A 1017 -0.75 43.15 16.51
C TRP A 1017 0.65 43.14 15.90
N GLN A 1018 1.10 44.26 15.33
CA GLN A 1018 2.43 44.37 14.72
C GLN A 1018 3.53 43.95 15.71
N ARG A 1019 3.44 44.40 16.96
CA ARG A 1019 4.39 43.99 18.01
C ARG A 1019 4.30 42.50 18.31
N THR A 1020 3.10 41.93 18.40
CA THR A 1020 2.92 40.49 18.63
C THR A 1020 3.47 39.69 17.46
N HIS A 1021 3.26 40.15 16.23
CA HIS A 1021 3.74 39.53 15.00
C HIS A 1021 5.27 39.50 14.91
N THR A 1022 5.99 40.44 15.54
CA THR A 1022 7.47 40.38 15.56
C THR A 1022 8.05 39.20 16.35
N PHE A 1023 7.22 38.49 17.13
CA PHE A 1023 7.61 37.27 17.86
C PHE A 1023 7.25 35.98 17.09
N ILE A 1024 6.59 36.11 15.94
CA ILE A 1024 6.32 35.04 14.96
C ILE A 1024 7.47 35.03 13.96
#